data_AF-A0A183VCM7-F1
#
_entry.id   AF-A0A183VCM7-F1
#
_cell.length_a   1.000
_cell.length_b   1.000
_cell.length_c   1.000
_cell.angle_alpha   90.00
_cell.angle_beta   90.00
_cell.angle_gamma   90.00
#
_symmetry.space_group_name_H-M   'P 1'
#
loop_
_entity.id
_entity.type
_entity.pdbx_description
1 polymer ?
#
loop_
_entity_poly.entity_id
_entity_poly.type
_entity_poly.pdbx_seq_one_letter_code
_entity_poly.pdbx_strand_id
1 'polypeptide(L)'
;MVDDERPTLAMKGLCDRLVNVTNGMPPFEFLFKRSQDWWLMRCCEKHECFLIDACIPVLINAANRYANDANRIFDITKALGRLMTVLKEENQSLSAPMEALLLDFVCKFWDYVMEFVCHQCVHIFDMLIRLHGSRCEWSGPVGSSGDDCAWITHLTDLLMDDSTSCRSRFRCLLIFLKHYPSTIEQLSDEFICSLYELVGNATLAVVASELIVYDLSKSFLNKKRCSLHIRLLKDALCTANQQLRTGARERLIPILCKDGQLAKWLIDEFAIHLSDDICDDTKLDAVLSLSRFCIFHQRVFGDYHRWEDFIDERRLGRALLHSQSLIRLSAWNLISDHPKLTLPIQKREIELIKAFLLTNMVEQYPATRQKILAGLKKIFIRIRETTQAFIKVRNDEDLVRCYADFIIWLRDICFESLENGANFNRRVMALHMIDYIFIQPFLKTDDKDLFYQLVIPRLRLGKHHHLRLLHCLDDSYQLCQALALDLLTSDCCHNDIDMGAFLEESKSRMISISSNNITSSSYRIHYFLRKEPSKIGSLFEYLFELCADRVRLVTEDLLTITTENGSLHPILNAIATVLEYVEWKALRRPFQEYFSIFETQWWHSHVCERLLPLCFKVGELVAPVVHNMSPEGFAPDTLLNFKDDSHAEMTSLIETSQLLLVGCWRAHRHISSILHLIASRVPYPEMISAVELHHIGDYYCLQLTECKHCGAFELAVEGFEGLCTRLWMLEKAHETRGDSALPSPTNWLDDIVAAIKGDAGE
;
A
#
# COMPACT_ATOMS: atom_id res chain seq x y z
N MET A 1 21.66 60.15 -36.18
CA MET A 1 20.86 61.07 -35.33
C MET A 1 19.35 60.98 -35.60
N VAL A 2 18.82 59.79 -35.92
CA VAL A 2 17.38 59.53 -35.90
C VAL A 2 17.21 58.04 -35.59
N ASP A 3 17.16 57.68 -34.30
CA ASP A 3 16.53 56.42 -33.84
C ASP A 3 16.39 56.30 -32.30
N ASP A 4 16.58 57.39 -31.53
CA ASP A 4 16.54 57.34 -30.05
C ASP A 4 15.17 57.72 -29.42
N GLU A 5 14.17 58.10 -30.24
CA GLU A 5 12.85 58.55 -29.74
C GLU A 5 11.74 57.49 -29.77
N ARG A 6 11.93 56.37 -30.48
CA ARG A 6 10.90 55.30 -30.56
C ARG A 6 10.67 54.55 -29.24
N PRO A 7 11.70 54.23 -28.43
CA PRO A 7 11.51 53.56 -27.14
C PRO A 7 10.78 54.46 -26.13
N THR A 8 11.10 55.75 -26.11
CA THR A 8 10.55 56.77 -25.21
C THR A 8 9.08 57.08 -25.48
N LEU A 9 8.66 57.15 -26.76
CA LEU A 9 7.25 57.34 -27.12
C LEU A 9 6.39 56.11 -26.78
N ALA A 10 6.92 54.90 -27.03
CA ALA A 10 6.27 53.64 -26.69
C ALA A 10 6.17 53.42 -25.17
N MET A 11 7.21 53.82 -24.43
CA MET A 11 7.27 53.78 -22.96
C MET A 11 6.28 54.75 -22.32
N LYS A 12 6.18 55.99 -22.82
CA LYS A 12 5.19 56.97 -22.34
C LYS A 12 3.76 56.49 -22.62
N GLY A 13 3.49 55.95 -23.81
CA GLY A 13 2.18 55.38 -24.15
C GLY A 13 1.80 54.14 -23.33
N LEU A 14 2.77 53.31 -22.89
CA LEU A 14 2.50 52.21 -21.96
C LEU A 14 2.28 52.72 -20.53
N CYS A 15 3.08 53.69 -20.07
CA CYS A 15 2.89 54.36 -18.79
C CYS A 15 1.50 55.02 -18.69
N ASP A 16 1.09 55.78 -19.71
CA ASP A 16 -0.22 56.43 -19.74
C ASP A 16 -1.37 55.42 -19.73
N ARG A 17 -1.20 54.27 -20.41
CA ARG A 17 -2.16 53.16 -20.37
C ARG A 17 -2.21 52.45 -19.02
N LEU A 18 -1.11 52.36 -18.27
CA LEU A 18 -1.06 51.74 -16.95
C LEU A 18 -1.67 52.65 -15.87
N VAL A 19 -1.35 53.94 -15.92
CA VAL A 19 -1.75 54.92 -14.89
C VAL A 19 -3.22 55.32 -15.04
N ASN A 20 -3.75 55.37 -16.26
CA ASN A 20 -5.13 55.79 -16.52
C ASN A 20 -6.17 54.64 -16.46
N VAL A 21 -5.80 53.43 -16.02
CA VAL A 21 -6.76 52.33 -15.86
C VAL A 21 -7.70 52.61 -14.70
N THR A 22 -8.90 53.10 -15.02
CA THR A 22 -9.98 53.31 -14.06
C THR A 22 -10.84 52.06 -13.87
N ASN A 23 -11.05 51.26 -14.93
CA ASN A 23 -11.77 49.98 -14.94
C ASN A 23 -11.01 48.93 -15.77
N GLY A 24 -10.78 47.73 -15.20
CA GLY A 24 -10.12 46.61 -15.88
C GLY A 24 -8.74 46.27 -15.31
N MET A 25 -8.13 45.19 -15.81
CA MET A 25 -6.78 44.78 -15.41
C MET A 25 -5.72 45.64 -16.08
N PRO A 26 -4.65 46.04 -15.35
CA PRO A 26 -3.54 46.76 -15.96
C PRO A 26 -2.83 45.90 -17.02
N PRO A 27 -2.32 46.46 -18.12
CA PRO A 27 -1.61 45.70 -19.15
C PRO A 27 -0.19 45.32 -18.68
N PHE A 28 -0.06 44.24 -17.91
CA PHE A 28 1.22 43.74 -17.36
C PHE A 28 1.84 42.56 -18.13
N GLU A 29 1.23 42.13 -19.24
CA GLU A 29 1.69 41.01 -20.06
C GLU A 29 3.14 41.16 -20.56
N PHE A 30 3.61 42.41 -20.70
CA PHE A 30 4.97 42.70 -21.11
C PHE A 30 6.03 42.20 -20.11
N LEU A 31 5.70 42.10 -18.81
CA LEU A 31 6.63 41.63 -17.77
C LEU A 31 7.04 40.16 -17.94
N PHE A 32 6.27 39.40 -18.70
CA PHE A 32 6.56 37.99 -19.01
C PHE A 32 7.37 37.81 -20.30
N LYS A 33 7.77 38.91 -20.95
CA LYS A 33 8.73 38.91 -22.05
C LYS A 33 10.16 39.07 -21.51
N ARG A 34 11.17 38.94 -22.38
CA ARG A 34 12.58 39.18 -22.02
C ARG A 34 12.73 40.60 -21.50
N SER A 35 13.40 40.77 -20.36
CA SER A 35 13.68 42.07 -19.75
C SER A 35 14.36 43.00 -20.76
N GLN A 36 14.02 44.28 -20.68
CA GLN A 36 14.52 45.31 -21.57
C GLN A 36 15.12 46.44 -20.73
N ASP A 37 16.22 47.01 -21.18
CA ASP A 37 16.95 48.05 -20.44
C ASP A 37 16.07 49.27 -20.13
N TRP A 38 15.12 49.59 -21.01
CA TRP A 38 14.19 50.70 -20.81
C TRP A 38 13.22 50.51 -19.64
N TRP A 39 13.04 49.30 -19.11
CA TRP A 39 12.18 49.05 -17.94
C TRP A 39 12.65 49.79 -16.68
N LEU A 40 13.95 50.08 -16.62
CA LEU A 40 14.59 50.78 -15.51
C LEU A 40 14.85 52.26 -15.78
N MET A 41 14.41 52.76 -16.93
CA MET A 41 14.60 54.14 -17.35
C MET A 41 13.40 55.01 -16.97
N ARG A 42 13.61 56.33 -17.01
CA ARG A 42 12.58 57.34 -16.78
C ARG A 42 11.51 57.32 -17.87
N CYS A 43 10.24 57.08 -17.51
CA CYS A 43 9.15 57.03 -18.49
C CYS A 43 8.38 58.35 -18.68
N CYS A 44 8.35 59.21 -17.66
CA CYS A 44 7.70 60.53 -17.73
C CYS A 44 8.27 61.47 -16.66
N GLU A 45 7.71 62.69 -16.54
CA GLU A 45 8.17 63.65 -15.55
C GLU A 45 7.98 63.16 -14.10
N LYS A 46 6.99 62.30 -13.85
CA LYS A 46 6.58 61.81 -12.53
C LYS A 46 7.24 60.50 -12.07
N HIS A 47 7.89 59.77 -12.97
CA HIS A 47 8.43 58.44 -12.69
C HIS A 47 9.89 58.37 -13.13
N GLU A 48 10.80 58.25 -12.18
CA GLU A 48 12.24 58.13 -12.42
C GLU A 48 12.62 56.74 -12.90
N CYS A 49 11.93 55.71 -12.43
CA CYS A 49 12.05 54.33 -12.90
C CYS A 49 10.66 53.78 -13.24
N PHE A 50 10.46 53.35 -14.49
CA PHE A 50 9.17 52.83 -14.96
C PHE A 50 8.64 51.64 -14.14
N LEU A 51 9.47 50.63 -13.86
CA LEU A 51 9.03 49.48 -13.05
C LEU A 51 8.67 49.85 -11.61
N ILE A 52 9.49 50.68 -10.96
CA ILE A 52 9.31 51.03 -9.55
C ILE A 52 8.16 52.02 -9.38
N ASP A 53 8.22 53.16 -10.07
CA ASP A 53 7.32 54.29 -9.79
C ASP A 53 5.98 54.18 -10.51
N ALA A 54 5.92 53.50 -11.67
CA ALA A 54 4.68 53.34 -12.43
C ALA A 54 4.02 51.98 -12.21
N CYS A 55 4.77 50.88 -12.29
CA CYS A 55 4.17 49.53 -12.31
C CYS A 55 3.78 49.01 -10.91
N ILE A 56 4.63 49.16 -9.89
CA ILE A 56 4.34 48.66 -8.54
C ILE A 56 3.06 49.31 -7.96
N PRO A 57 2.89 50.65 -7.96
CA PRO A 57 1.70 51.27 -7.38
C PRO A 57 0.41 50.87 -8.12
N VAL A 58 0.47 50.75 -9.45
CA VAL A 58 -0.67 50.34 -10.27
C VAL A 58 -1.09 48.91 -9.96
N LEU A 59 -0.13 47.97 -9.86
CA LEU A 59 -0.40 46.57 -9.52
C LEU A 59 -0.98 46.43 -8.11
N ILE A 60 -0.43 47.14 -7.12
CA ILE A 60 -0.92 47.06 -5.74
C ILE A 60 -2.31 47.68 -5.60
N ASN A 61 -2.56 48.81 -6.26
CA ASN A 61 -3.90 49.41 -6.30
C ASN A 61 -4.91 48.50 -7.00
N ALA A 62 -4.53 47.82 -8.08
CA ALA A 62 -5.37 46.81 -8.72
C ALA A 62 -5.65 45.62 -7.78
N ALA A 63 -4.66 45.16 -7.02
CA ALA A 63 -4.85 44.09 -6.03
C ALA A 63 -5.84 44.51 -4.94
N ASN A 64 -5.76 45.76 -4.46
CA ASN A 64 -6.69 46.30 -3.48
C ASN A 64 -8.13 46.38 -4.01
N ARG A 65 -8.32 46.76 -5.29
CA ARG A 65 -9.64 46.81 -5.94
C ARG A 65 -10.24 45.43 -6.17
N TYR A 66 -9.41 44.44 -6.48
CA TYR A 66 -9.84 43.09 -6.86
C TYR A 66 -9.53 42.03 -5.80
N ALA A 67 -9.42 42.42 -4.53
CA ALA A 67 -9.01 41.52 -3.44
C ALA A 67 -9.85 40.23 -3.34
N ASN A 68 -11.13 40.29 -3.72
CA ASN A 68 -12.05 39.14 -3.67
C ASN A 68 -12.08 38.31 -4.98
N ASP A 69 -11.35 38.70 -6.03
CA ASP A 69 -11.27 37.97 -7.29
C ASP A 69 -9.96 37.18 -7.37
N ALA A 70 -10.06 35.88 -7.10
CA ALA A 70 -8.92 35.00 -7.04
C ALA A 70 -8.10 35.02 -8.34
N ASN A 71 -8.72 34.93 -9.51
CA ASN A 71 -8.00 34.88 -10.78
C ASN A 71 -7.22 36.17 -11.04
N ARG A 72 -7.79 37.32 -10.68
CA ARG A 72 -7.08 38.61 -10.82
C ARG A 72 -5.93 38.74 -9.85
N ILE A 73 -6.11 38.33 -8.59
CA ILE A 73 -5.02 38.34 -7.60
C ILE A 73 -3.90 37.37 -8.00
N PHE A 74 -4.22 36.22 -8.61
CA PHE A 74 -3.23 35.31 -9.18
C PHE A 74 -2.31 36.05 -10.17
N ASP A 75 -2.91 36.70 -11.17
CA ASP A 75 -2.15 37.37 -12.24
C ASP A 75 -1.34 38.56 -11.72
N ILE A 76 -1.93 39.36 -10.82
CA ILE A 76 -1.27 40.53 -10.23
C ILE A 76 -0.06 40.08 -9.39
N THR A 77 -0.24 39.08 -8.52
CA THR A 77 0.84 38.60 -7.65
C THR A 77 1.95 37.97 -8.48
N LYS A 78 1.61 37.25 -9.55
CA LYS A 78 2.57 36.69 -10.51
C LYS A 78 3.38 37.79 -11.22
N ALA A 79 2.72 38.85 -11.68
CA ALA A 79 3.36 40.00 -12.31
C ALA A 79 4.30 40.73 -11.34
N LEU A 80 3.84 40.93 -10.10
CA LEU A 80 4.63 41.58 -9.05
C LEU A 80 5.85 40.74 -8.66
N GLY A 81 5.69 39.42 -8.51
CA GLY A 81 6.81 38.50 -8.26
C GLY A 81 7.88 38.55 -9.36
N ARG A 82 7.47 38.56 -10.63
CA ARG A 82 8.40 38.71 -11.76
C ARG A 82 9.10 40.06 -11.75
N LEU A 83 8.38 41.15 -11.47
CA LEU A 83 8.93 42.49 -11.36
C LEU A 83 10.01 42.54 -10.26
N MET A 84 9.72 42.00 -9.08
CA MET A 84 10.67 41.95 -7.96
C MET A 84 11.94 41.16 -8.30
N THR A 85 11.83 40.05 -9.04
CA THR A 85 13.00 39.31 -9.53
C THR A 85 13.87 40.18 -10.45
N VAL A 86 13.26 40.91 -11.40
CA VAL A 86 14.01 41.79 -12.32
C VAL A 86 14.72 42.90 -11.55
N LEU A 87 14.05 43.53 -10.57
CA LEU A 87 14.68 44.56 -9.74
C LEU A 87 15.88 44.02 -8.97
N LYS A 88 15.80 42.78 -8.47
CA LYS A 88 16.93 42.15 -7.78
C LYS A 88 18.08 41.77 -8.73
N GLU A 89 17.78 41.23 -9.92
CA GLU A 89 18.80 40.90 -10.92
C GLU A 89 19.61 42.14 -11.31
N GLU A 90 18.94 43.27 -11.46
CA GLU A 90 19.52 44.55 -11.88
C GLU A 90 20.02 45.43 -10.72
N ASN A 91 20.09 44.87 -9.49
CA ASN A 91 20.50 45.55 -8.25
C ASN A 91 19.87 46.93 -8.06
N GLN A 92 18.59 47.04 -8.42
CA GLN A 92 17.84 48.28 -8.27
C GLN A 92 17.48 48.52 -6.82
N SER A 93 17.04 49.74 -6.54
CA SER A 93 17.11 50.28 -5.20
C SER A 93 15.77 50.95 -4.89
N LEU A 94 15.07 50.46 -3.85
CA LEU A 94 13.68 50.84 -3.55
C LEU A 94 13.62 51.99 -2.54
N SER A 95 12.73 52.97 -2.74
CA SER A 95 12.50 54.01 -1.74
C SER A 95 11.72 53.45 -0.54
N ALA A 96 11.92 54.02 0.66
CA ALA A 96 11.22 53.56 1.87
C ALA A 96 9.68 53.49 1.73
N PRO A 97 9.00 54.44 1.05
CA PRO A 97 7.56 54.32 0.78
C PRO A 97 7.19 53.12 -0.11
N MET A 98 8.06 52.75 -1.06
CA MET A 98 7.82 51.61 -1.93
C MET A 98 8.02 50.28 -1.20
N GLU A 99 9.02 50.22 -0.32
CA GLU A 99 9.25 49.05 0.56
C GLU A 99 8.05 48.82 1.49
N ALA A 100 7.51 49.89 2.10
CA ALA A 100 6.29 49.81 2.92
C ALA A 100 5.09 49.33 2.11
N LEU A 101 4.88 49.87 0.90
CA LEU A 101 3.75 49.49 0.03
C LEU A 101 3.79 48.01 -0.36
N LEU A 102 4.98 47.49 -0.69
CA LEU A 102 5.19 46.07 -1.00
C LEU A 102 5.01 45.18 0.23
N LEU A 103 5.47 45.62 1.40
CA LEU A 103 5.28 44.89 2.65
C LEU A 103 3.81 44.80 3.03
N ASP A 104 3.05 45.89 2.90
CA ASP A 104 1.59 45.92 3.13
C ASP A 104 0.87 44.95 2.19
N PHE A 105 1.28 44.90 0.92
CA PHE A 105 0.75 43.94 -0.04
C PHE A 105 1.02 42.49 0.42
N VAL A 106 2.24 42.16 0.82
CA VAL A 106 2.58 40.83 1.33
C VAL A 106 1.70 40.49 2.54
N CYS A 107 1.62 41.37 3.53
CA CYS A 107 0.86 41.13 4.75
C CYS A 107 -0.64 40.96 4.51
N LYS A 108 -1.18 41.60 3.46
CA LYS A 108 -2.57 41.46 3.07
C LYS A 108 -2.89 40.14 2.38
N PHE A 109 -1.95 39.59 1.60
CA PHE A 109 -2.20 38.44 0.72
C PHE A 109 -1.40 37.17 1.06
N TRP A 110 -0.58 37.18 2.10
CA TRP A 110 0.18 36.01 2.53
C TRP A 110 -0.68 34.88 3.14
N ASP A 111 -1.95 35.13 3.45
CA ASP A 111 -2.92 34.15 3.94
C ASP A 111 -4.15 34.11 3.02
N TYR A 112 -3.89 34.16 1.72
CA TYR A 112 -4.93 34.17 0.70
C TYR A 112 -5.46 32.75 0.41
N VAL A 113 -6.70 32.68 -0.13
CA VAL A 113 -7.39 31.41 -0.41
C VAL A 113 -6.64 30.51 -1.40
N MET A 114 -5.81 31.09 -2.29
CA MET A 114 -5.00 30.31 -3.23
C MET A 114 -3.55 30.17 -2.78
N GLU A 115 -3.06 28.92 -2.72
CA GLU A 115 -1.68 28.61 -2.31
C GLU A 115 -0.60 29.26 -3.19
N PHE A 116 -0.86 29.43 -4.50
CA PHE A 116 0.11 30.08 -5.39
C PHE A 116 0.38 31.53 -4.97
N VAL A 117 -0.67 32.28 -4.61
CA VAL A 117 -0.54 33.68 -4.17
C VAL A 117 0.28 33.74 -2.89
N CYS A 118 -0.04 32.88 -1.92
CA CYS A 118 0.72 32.72 -0.68
C CYS A 118 2.22 32.46 -0.94
N HIS A 119 2.55 31.51 -1.84
CA HIS A 119 3.93 31.21 -2.21
C HIS A 119 4.62 32.40 -2.89
N GLN A 120 3.93 33.11 -3.79
CA GLN A 120 4.48 34.30 -4.44
C GLN A 120 4.67 35.47 -3.46
N CYS A 121 3.80 35.65 -2.46
CA CYS A 121 4.01 36.62 -1.41
C CYS A 121 5.31 36.36 -0.62
N VAL A 122 5.61 35.08 -0.30
CA VAL A 122 6.89 34.70 0.32
C VAL A 122 8.08 35.02 -0.59
N HIS A 123 7.96 34.80 -1.91
CA HIS A 123 9.01 35.15 -2.88
C HIS A 123 9.22 36.67 -2.98
N ILE A 124 8.14 37.44 -3.10
CA ILE A 124 8.18 38.92 -3.12
C ILE A 124 8.86 39.43 -1.85
N PHE A 125 8.52 38.85 -0.70
CA PHE A 125 9.12 39.17 0.59
C PHE A 125 10.63 38.87 0.64
N ASP A 126 11.07 37.69 0.17
CA ASP A 126 12.51 37.34 0.08
C ASP A 126 13.27 38.35 -0.79
N MET A 127 12.70 38.72 -1.94
CA MET A 127 13.31 39.73 -2.82
C MET A 127 13.36 41.10 -2.14
N LEU A 128 12.30 41.50 -1.43
CA LEU A 128 12.24 42.76 -0.70
C LEU A 128 13.33 42.83 0.37
N ILE A 129 13.50 41.78 1.18
CA ILE A 129 14.57 41.72 2.20
C ILE A 129 15.96 41.84 1.56
N ARG A 130 16.21 41.12 0.47
CA ARG A 130 17.51 41.16 -0.23
C ARG A 130 17.81 42.54 -0.81
N LEU A 131 16.80 43.21 -1.36
CA LEU A 131 16.93 44.56 -1.91
C LEU A 131 17.23 45.57 -0.79
N HIS A 132 16.50 45.51 0.32
CA HIS A 132 16.75 46.37 1.49
C HIS A 132 18.15 46.15 2.09
N GLY A 133 18.55 44.88 2.27
CA GLY A 133 19.86 44.51 2.81
C GLY A 133 21.05 44.94 1.94
N SER A 134 20.84 45.33 0.68
CA SER A 134 21.91 45.89 -0.16
C SER A 134 22.26 47.34 0.20
N ARG A 135 21.38 48.03 0.94
CA ARG A 135 21.53 49.42 1.37
C ARG A 135 21.71 49.57 2.88
N CYS A 136 21.21 48.60 3.64
CA CYS A 136 21.24 48.64 5.09
C CYS A 136 22.46 47.88 5.62
N GLU A 137 23.40 48.57 6.25
CA GLU A 137 24.59 47.97 6.90
C GLU A 137 24.30 47.46 8.33
N TRP A 138 23.02 47.35 8.70
CA TRP A 138 22.63 46.95 10.04
C TRP A 138 23.11 45.53 10.36
N SER A 139 23.84 45.41 11.47
CA SER A 139 24.51 44.17 11.91
C SER A 139 24.35 43.86 13.40
N GLY A 140 23.63 44.69 14.15
CA GLY A 140 23.41 44.54 15.60
C GLY A 140 22.07 43.91 15.97
N PRO A 141 21.75 43.72 17.26
CA PRO A 141 20.38 43.47 17.74
C PRO A 141 19.62 44.79 17.93
N VAL A 142 18.32 44.80 17.62
CA VAL A 142 17.46 46.01 17.70
C VAL A 142 17.45 46.52 19.15
N GLY A 143 17.78 47.79 19.37
CA GLY A 143 17.86 48.42 20.69
C GLY A 143 19.28 48.69 21.20
N SER A 144 20.32 48.44 20.39
CA SER A 144 21.72 48.69 20.74
C SER A 144 22.19 50.03 20.16
N SER A 145 22.28 51.06 21.00
CA SER A 145 22.77 52.44 20.72
C SER A 145 23.25 52.77 19.29
N GLY A 146 22.48 53.58 18.57
CA GLY A 146 23.01 54.58 17.63
C GLY A 146 22.48 54.57 16.20
N ASP A 147 22.22 53.42 15.60
CA ASP A 147 21.83 53.29 14.17
C ASP A 147 20.92 52.08 13.93
N ASP A 148 19.79 52.01 14.64
CA ASP A 148 18.78 50.98 14.36
C ASP A 148 17.98 51.34 13.10
N CYS A 149 17.94 50.43 12.13
CA CYS A 149 17.12 50.60 10.94
C CYS A 149 15.63 50.54 11.34
N ALA A 150 14.92 51.66 11.17
CA ALA A 150 13.50 51.77 11.50
C ALA A 150 12.64 50.74 10.75
N TRP A 151 13.01 50.39 9.51
CA TRP A 151 12.30 49.40 8.72
C TRP A 151 12.47 47.98 9.29
N ILE A 152 13.68 47.60 9.69
CA ILE A 152 13.96 46.31 10.32
C ILE A 152 13.25 46.21 11.68
N THR A 153 13.23 47.29 12.45
CA THR A 153 12.51 47.36 13.74
C THR A 153 11.02 47.13 13.55
N HIS A 154 10.39 47.87 12.61
CA HIS A 154 8.99 47.69 12.28
C HIS A 154 8.67 46.28 11.77
N LEU A 155 9.53 45.73 10.92
CA LEU A 155 9.36 44.39 10.38
C LEU A 155 9.49 43.31 11.46
N THR A 156 10.36 43.53 12.44
CA THR A 156 10.49 42.67 13.62
C THR A 156 9.18 42.65 14.40
N ASP A 157 8.66 43.81 14.79
CA ASP A 157 7.41 43.89 15.55
C ASP A 157 6.24 43.22 14.82
N LEU A 158 6.16 43.41 13.50
CA LEU A 158 5.13 42.84 12.63
C LEU A 158 5.22 41.31 12.52
N LEU A 159 6.42 40.76 12.36
CA LEU A 159 6.61 39.31 12.19
C LEU A 159 6.58 38.55 13.51
N MET A 160 6.88 39.20 14.62
CA MET A 160 6.86 38.62 15.97
C MET A 160 5.50 38.74 16.68
N ASP A 161 4.52 39.46 16.11
CA ASP A 161 3.18 39.65 16.72
C ASP A 161 2.30 38.38 16.66
N ASP A 162 1.94 37.74 17.76
CA ASP A 162 1.20 36.46 17.74
C ASP A 162 -0.23 36.46 17.16
N SER A 163 -0.72 37.59 16.66
CA SER A 163 -2.10 37.76 16.17
C SER A 163 -2.51 36.86 14.98
N THR A 164 -1.58 36.45 14.11
CA THR A 164 -1.88 35.72 12.86
C THR A 164 -0.98 34.51 12.63
N SER A 165 -1.55 33.30 12.67
CA SER A 165 -0.81 32.04 12.48
C SER A 165 -1.04 31.45 11.08
N CYS A 166 -0.28 31.90 10.08
CA CYS A 166 -0.35 31.34 8.72
C CYS A 166 1.02 30.85 8.21
N ARG A 167 1.00 29.90 7.26
CA ARG A 167 2.21 29.24 6.75
C ARG A 167 3.19 30.24 6.12
N SER A 168 2.68 31.16 5.32
CA SER A 168 3.49 32.13 4.56
C SER A 168 4.18 33.12 5.49
N ARG A 169 3.48 33.59 6.52
CA ARG A 169 4.09 34.47 7.54
C ARG A 169 5.25 33.78 8.23
N PHE A 170 5.10 32.54 8.69
CA PHE A 170 6.21 31.81 9.31
C PHE A 170 7.38 31.56 8.34
N ARG A 171 7.10 31.39 7.04
CA ARG A 171 8.16 31.34 6.00
C ARG A 171 8.87 32.68 5.88
N CYS A 172 8.13 33.79 5.86
CA CYS A 172 8.69 35.15 5.87
C CYS A 172 9.54 35.38 7.11
N LEU A 173 9.06 35.01 8.29
CA LEU A 173 9.83 35.08 9.55
C LEU A 173 11.13 34.28 9.46
N LEU A 174 11.09 33.04 8.95
CA LEU A 174 12.31 32.23 8.79
C LEU A 174 13.31 32.87 7.81
N ILE A 175 12.83 33.47 6.72
CA ILE A 175 13.67 34.20 5.76
C ILE A 175 14.30 35.42 6.45
N PHE A 176 13.49 36.19 7.18
CA PHE A 176 13.95 37.35 7.94
C PHE A 176 15.05 36.99 8.94
N LEU A 177 14.81 35.97 9.79
CA LEU A 177 15.80 35.48 10.76
C LEU A 177 17.10 35.01 10.09
N LYS A 178 17.02 34.36 8.92
CA LYS A 178 18.21 33.93 8.16
C LYS A 178 19.04 35.11 7.65
N HIS A 179 18.39 36.20 7.25
CA HIS A 179 19.06 37.42 6.79
C HIS A 179 19.60 38.25 7.97
N TYR A 180 18.92 38.21 9.11
CA TYR A 180 19.21 38.99 10.31
C TYR A 180 19.29 38.11 11.57
N PRO A 181 20.33 37.25 11.73
CA PRO A 181 20.37 36.25 12.80
C PRO A 181 20.40 36.80 14.22
N SER A 182 20.81 38.07 14.40
CA SER A 182 20.85 38.76 15.70
C SER A 182 19.46 38.98 16.31
N THR A 183 18.39 39.02 15.50
CA THR A 183 17.01 39.20 15.99
C THR A 183 16.45 37.97 16.68
N ILE A 184 17.14 36.83 16.62
CA ILE A 184 16.64 35.59 17.21
C ILE A 184 16.44 35.67 18.73
N GLU A 185 17.24 36.49 19.42
CA GLU A 185 17.13 36.70 20.87
C GLU A 185 15.82 37.39 21.27
N GLN A 186 15.10 37.99 20.32
CA GLN A 186 13.82 38.65 20.56
C GLN A 186 12.62 37.68 20.50
N LEU A 187 12.83 36.44 20.05
CA LEU A 187 11.81 35.41 20.08
C LEU A 187 11.51 35.02 21.53
N SER A 188 10.34 35.42 22.03
CA SER A 188 9.89 35.12 23.38
C SER A 188 9.79 33.62 23.63
N ASP A 189 9.90 33.21 24.89
CA ASP A 189 9.73 31.80 25.27
C ASP A 189 8.28 31.35 25.01
N GLU A 190 7.29 32.25 25.14
CA GLU A 190 5.89 32.02 24.81
C GLU A 190 5.69 31.71 23.31
N PHE A 191 6.38 32.43 22.43
CA PHE A 191 6.34 32.18 20.99
C PHE A 191 6.91 30.81 20.64
N ILE A 192 8.02 30.41 21.25
CA ILE A 192 8.54 29.05 21.03
C ILE A 192 7.58 27.99 21.52
N CYS A 193 6.92 28.20 22.67
CA CYS A 193 5.89 27.28 23.15
C CYS A 193 4.76 27.12 22.12
N SER A 194 4.28 28.22 21.53
CA SER A 194 3.22 28.18 20.50
C SER A 194 3.68 27.44 19.24
N LEU A 195 4.94 27.60 18.81
CA LEU A 195 5.50 26.84 17.68
C LEU A 195 5.45 25.33 17.92
N TYR A 196 5.75 24.85 19.13
CA TYR A 196 5.65 23.43 19.45
C TYR A 196 4.21 22.92 19.39
N GLU A 197 3.21 23.70 19.83
CA GLU A 197 1.80 23.33 19.69
C GLU A 197 1.39 23.20 18.21
N LEU A 198 1.90 24.10 17.36
CA LEU A 198 1.65 24.11 15.92
C LEU A 198 2.27 22.92 15.17
N VAL A 199 3.21 22.19 15.77
CA VAL A 199 3.76 20.93 15.19
C VAL A 199 2.67 19.88 15.01
N GLY A 200 1.59 19.93 15.80
CA GLY A 200 0.43 19.05 15.62
C GLY A 200 -0.46 19.42 14.43
N ASN A 201 -0.32 20.61 13.85
CA ASN A 201 -1.15 21.06 12.74
C ASN A 201 -0.55 20.62 11.40
N ALA A 202 -1.27 19.80 10.63
CA ALA A 202 -0.80 19.22 9.37
C ALA A 202 -0.31 20.26 8.33
N THR A 203 -0.87 21.49 8.31
CA THR A 203 -0.48 22.53 7.33
C THR A 203 0.73 23.34 7.80
N LEU A 204 0.90 23.50 9.12
CA LEU A 204 1.92 24.36 9.73
C LEU A 204 3.13 23.57 10.26
N ALA A 205 3.00 22.26 10.50
CA ALA A 205 4.00 21.44 11.16
C ALA A 205 5.41 21.56 10.56
N VAL A 206 5.51 21.62 9.23
CA VAL A 206 6.81 21.71 8.53
C VAL A 206 7.48 23.06 8.81
N VAL A 207 6.75 24.18 8.65
CA VAL A 207 7.36 25.51 8.84
C VAL A 207 7.62 25.80 10.32
N ALA A 208 6.72 25.36 11.22
CA ALA A 208 6.94 25.44 12.67
C ALA A 208 8.19 24.65 13.08
N SER A 209 8.35 23.43 12.54
CA SER A 209 9.55 22.62 12.80
C SER A 209 10.83 23.29 12.28
N GLU A 210 10.80 23.89 11.09
CA GLU A 210 11.96 24.61 10.55
C GLU A 210 12.35 25.82 11.42
N LEU A 211 11.38 26.56 11.96
CA LEU A 211 11.63 27.67 12.89
C LEU A 211 12.21 27.17 14.22
N ILE A 212 11.64 26.12 14.81
CA ILE A 212 12.15 25.50 16.05
C ILE A 212 13.59 25.04 15.87
N VAL A 213 13.89 24.36 14.75
CA VAL A 213 15.25 23.87 14.44
C VAL A 213 16.21 25.03 14.23
N TYR A 214 15.77 26.11 13.56
CA TYR A 214 16.59 27.30 13.37
C TYR A 214 16.90 27.99 14.70
N ASP A 215 15.89 28.18 15.57
CA ASP A 215 16.06 28.75 16.91
C ASP A 215 17.04 27.94 17.76
N LEU A 216 16.84 26.62 17.83
CA LEU A 216 17.71 25.74 18.60
C LEU A 216 19.15 25.71 18.05
N SER A 217 19.33 25.68 16.72
CA SER A 217 20.66 25.68 16.07
C SER A 217 21.44 26.95 16.39
N LYS A 218 20.78 28.12 16.34
CA LYS A 218 21.44 29.42 16.60
C LYS A 218 21.59 29.73 18.08
N SER A 219 20.65 29.30 18.90
CA SER A 219 20.67 29.50 20.35
C SER A 219 21.36 28.36 21.12
N PHE A 220 22.10 27.48 20.43
CA PHE A 220 22.64 26.26 21.02
C PHE A 220 23.60 26.48 22.21
N LEU A 221 24.28 27.63 22.27
CA LEU A 221 25.16 27.98 23.39
C LEU A 221 24.40 28.56 24.59
N ASN A 222 23.14 28.98 24.39
CA ASN A 222 22.29 29.50 25.45
C ASN A 222 21.64 28.33 26.21
N LYS A 223 22.25 27.96 27.34
CA LYS A 223 21.79 26.86 28.20
C LYS A 223 20.32 26.97 28.62
N LYS A 224 19.82 28.18 28.88
CA LYS A 224 18.41 28.38 29.26
C LYS A 224 17.49 28.03 28.09
N ARG A 225 17.80 28.55 26.90
CA ARG A 225 17.03 28.28 25.68
C ARG A 225 17.09 26.81 25.27
N CYS A 226 18.25 26.17 25.34
CA CYS A 226 18.37 24.72 25.12
C CYS A 226 17.53 23.92 26.12
N SER A 227 17.55 24.27 27.41
CA SER A 227 16.72 23.58 28.41
C SER A 227 15.22 23.71 28.15
N LEU A 228 14.78 24.85 27.59
CA LEU A 228 13.41 25.05 27.14
C LEU A 228 13.06 24.07 26.00
N HIS A 229 13.91 23.98 24.97
CA HIS A 229 13.69 23.05 23.86
C HIS A 229 13.68 21.58 24.29
N ILE A 230 14.56 21.17 25.21
CA ILE A 230 14.56 19.82 25.77
C ILE A 230 13.19 19.50 26.38
N ARG A 231 12.69 20.40 27.23
CA ARG A 231 11.38 20.25 27.88
C ARG A 231 10.25 20.18 26.84
N LEU A 232 10.17 21.15 25.93
CA LEU A 232 9.08 21.23 24.95
C LEU A 232 9.10 20.05 23.96
N LEU A 233 10.27 19.60 23.53
CA LEU A 233 10.40 18.42 22.66
C LEU A 233 10.00 17.14 23.38
N LYS A 234 10.38 17.00 24.66
CA LYS A 234 9.93 15.88 25.51
C LYS A 234 8.42 15.90 25.66
N ASP A 235 7.82 17.05 25.98
CA ASP A 235 6.38 17.21 26.12
C ASP A 235 5.66 16.89 24.80
N ALA A 236 6.18 17.34 23.65
CA ALA A 236 5.60 17.07 22.34
C ALA A 236 5.66 15.57 21.95
N LEU A 237 6.72 14.85 22.33
CA LEU A 237 6.84 13.41 22.08
C LEU A 237 6.01 12.55 23.05
N CYS A 238 5.81 13.03 24.28
CA CYS A 238 5.15 12.31 25.38
C CYS A 238 3.70 12.78 25.66
N THR A 239 3.18 13.77 24.93
CA THR A 239 1.82 14.30 25.11
C THR A 239 0.75 13.25 24.81
N ALA A 240 -0.46 13.39 25.36
CA ALA A 240 -1.62 12.57 24.98
C ALA A 240 -2.19 12.94 23.59
N ASN A 241 -1.87 14.11 23.04
CA ASN A 241 -2.31 14.54 21.71
C ASN A 241 -1.59 13.77 20.60
N GLN A 242 -2.32 12.89 19.90
CA GLN A 242 -1.76 12.06 18.82
C GLN A 242 -1.22 12.88 17.64
N GLN A 243 -1.87 13.98 17.26
CA GLN A 243 -1.44 14.81 16.13
C GLN A 243 -0.08 15.46 16.43
N LEU A 244 0.08 16.01 17.63
CA LEU A 244 1.33 16.60 18.09
C LEU A 244 2.45 15.56 18.18
N ARG A 245 2.19 14.38 18.78
CA ARG A 245 3.17 13.29 18.82
C ARG A 245 3.63 12.87 17.43
N THR A 246 2.68 12.66 16.50
CA THR A 246 3.00 12.25 15.14
C THR A 246 3.76 13.34 14.39
N GLY A 247 3.34 14.60 14.51
CA GLY A 247 4.06 15.75 13.93
C GLY A 247 5.49 15.86 14.45
N ALA A 248 5.70 15.67 15.75
CA ALA A 248 7.03 15.68 16.35
C ALA A 248 7.92 14.56 15.78
N ARG A 249 7.39 13.33 15.72
CA ARG A 249 8.12 12.14 15.23
C ARG A 249 8.40 12.18 13.72
N GLU A 250 7.42 12.55 12.91
CA GLU A 250 7.49 12.43 11.44
C GLU A 250 7.97 13.71 10.75
N ARG A 251 7.94 14.87 11.43
CA ARG A 251 8.36 16.16 10.85
C ARG A 251 9.49 16.79 11.62
N LEU A 252 9.32 17.06 12.92
CA LEU A 252 10.30 17.80 13.71
C LEU A 252 11.64 17.05 13.84
N ILE A 253 11.61 15.80 14.30
CA ILE A 253 12.83 14.97 14.45
C ILE A 253 13.61 14.82 13.13
N PRO A 254 12.97 14.49 11.98
CA PRO A 254 13.67 14.46 10.69
C PRO A 254 14.29 15.79 10.26
N ILE A 255 13.67 16.93 10.57
CA ILE A 255 14.23 18.25 10.24
C ILE A 255 15.40 18.59 11.17
N LEU A 256 15.32 18.27 12.46
CA LEU A 256 16.42 18.42 13.43
C LEU A 256 17.67 17.67 12.95
N CYS A 257 17.51 16.43 12.48
CA CYS A 257 18.64 15.62 12.02
C CYS A 257 19.25 16.08 10.68
N LYS A 258 18.70 17.09 10.00
CA LYS A 258 19.39 17.70 8.85
C LYS A 258 20.56 18.58 9.27
N ASP A 259 20.53 19.09 10.51
CA ASP A 259 21.64 19.82 11.11
C ASP A 259 22.55 18.84 11.86
N GLY A 260 23.84 18.80 11.48
CA GLY A 260 24.79 17.84 12.05
C GLY A 260 25.08 18.06 13.53
N GLN A 261 25.03 19.30 14.01
CA GLN A 261 25.24 19.62 15.43
C GLN A 261 24.04 19.15 16.26
N LEU A 262 22.82 19.42 15.77
CA LEU A 262 21.60 19.00 16.45
C LEU A 262 21.38 17.48 16.38
N ALA A 263 21.78 16.83 15.29
CA ALA A 263 21.79 15.38 15.18
C ALA A 263 22.64 14.76 16.30
N LYS A 264 23.87 15.24 16.48
CA LYS A 264 24.75 14.75 17.55
C LYS A 264 24.15 15.01 18.95
N TRP A 265 23.63 16.21 19.18
CA TRP A 265 22.95 16.57 20.42
C TRP A 265 21.73 15.68 20.74
N LEU A 266 20.98 15.29 19.70
CA LEU A 266 19.81 14.43 19.85
C LEU A 266 20.18 13.07 20.48
N ILE A 267 21.33 12.51 20.10
CA ILE A 267 21.83 11.23 20.64
C ILE A 267 22.54 11.45 21.98
N ASP A 268 23.50 12.36 22.03
CA ASP A 268 24.43 12.50 23.15
C ASP A 268 23.78 13.11 24.40
N GLU A 269 22.67 13.86 24.25
CA GLU A 269 22.02 14.58 25.34
C GLU A 269 20.52 14.31 25.43
N PHE A 270 19.77 14.57 24.34
CA PHE A 270 18.30 14.52 24.40
C PHE A 270 17.76 13.10 24.60
N ALA A 271 18.29 12.11 23.90
CA ALA A 271 17.84 10.71 24.04
C ALA A 271 18.08 10.17 25.46
N ILE A 272 19.20 10.53 26.08
CA ILE A 272 19.51 10.20 27.48
C ILE A 272 18.44 10.82 28.39
N HIS A 273 18.17 12.12 28.24
CA HIS A 273 17.18 12.83 29.06
C HIS A 273 15.74 12.32 28.88
N LEU A 274 15.41 11.83 27.68
CA LEU A 274 14.12 11.19 27.41
C LEU A 274 14.02 9.84 28.12
N SER A 275 15.14 9.10 28.22
CA SER A 275 15.20 7.76 28.84
C SER A 275 15.25 7.76 30.38
N ASP A 276 15.49 8.91 31.01
CA ASP A 276 15.60 9.06 32.47
C ASP A 276 14.30 8.71 33.21
N ASP A 277 13.14 9.08 32.66
CA ASP A 277 11.83 8.93 33.29
C ASP A 277 10.82 8.25 32.36
N ILE A 278 10.75 6.92 32.45
CA ILE A 278 9.77 6.09 31.73
C ILE A 278 8.73 5.59 32.74
N CYS A 279 7.75 6.43 33.02
CA CYS A 279 6.68 6.15 34.00
C CYS A 279 5.39 5.60 33.38
N ASP A 280 5.20 5.75 32.07
CA ASP A 280 3.99 5.33 31.36
C ASP A 280 4.27 4.85 29.93
N ASP A 281 3.22 4.33 29.30
CA ASP A 281 3.19 3.78 27.95
C ASP A 281 3.55 4.81 26.86
N THR A 282 3.16 6.07 27.04
CA THR A 282 3.41 7.14 26.05
C THR A 282 4.88 7.52 26.05
N LYS A 283 5.50 7.63 27.23
CA LYS A 283 6.94 7.85 27.38
C LYS A 283 7.75 6.67 26.86
N LEU A 284 7.33 5.44 27.16
CA LEU A 284 7.98 4.24 26.62
C LEU A 284 7.93 4.22 25.08
N ASP A 285 6.77 4.47 24.48
CA ASP A 285 6.62 4.54 23.03
C ASP A 285 7.42 5.68 22.39
N ALA A 286 7.52 6.84 23.07
CA ALA A 286 8.36 7.95 22.64
C ALA A 286 9.85 7.56 22.59
N VAL A 287 10.36 6.91 23.64
CA VAL A 287 11.73 6.39 23.69
C VAL A 287 11.95 5.39 22.56
N LEU A 288 11.11 4.35 22.44
CA LEU A 288 11.23 3.33 21.39
C LEU A 288 11.23 3.93 19.98
N SER A 289 10.35 4.91 19.74
CA SER A 289 10.25 5.61 18.45
C SER A 289 11.50 6.42 18.14
N LEU A 290 12.02 7.19 19.11
CA LEU A 290 13.23 7.97 18.93
C LEU A 290 14.46 7.08 18.75
N SER A 291 14.62 6.05 19.57
CA SER A 291 15.72 5.08 19.47
C SER A 291 15.73 4.45 18.07
N ARG A 292 14.57 4.01 17.58
CA ARG A 292 14.46 3.42 16.23
C ARG A 292 14.86 4.42 15.16
N PHE A 293 14.38 5.67 15.26
CA PHE A 293 14.73 6.72 14.33
C PHE A 293 16.25 6.93 14.28
N CYS A 294 16.88 7.08 15.45
CA CYS A 294 18.33 7.28 15.55
C CYS A 294 19.11 6.10 14.94
N ILE A 295 18.69 4.86 15.21
CA ILE A 295 19.33 3.65 14.65
C ILE A 295 19.21 3.60 13.12
N PHE A 296 18.03 3.92 12.58
CA PHE A 296 17.83 3.87 11.14
C PHE A 296 18.62 4.96 10.40
N HIS A 297 18.82 6.12 11.04
CA HIS A 297 19.49 7.29 10.45
C HIS A 297 20.97 7.43 10.84
N GLN A 298 21.61 6.38 11.37
CA GLN A 298 23.01 6.34 11.83
C GLN A 298 24.06 6.98 10.90
N ARG A 299 23.84 6.99 9.58
CA ARG A 299 24.75 7.65 8.61
C ARG A 299 24.97 9.13 8.88
N VAL A 300 23.99 9.81 9.49
CA VAL A 300 24.09 11.22 9.86
C VAL A 300 24.99 11.42 11.08
N PHE A 301 25.09 10.42 11.95
CA PHE A 301 25.70 10.53 13.27
C PHE A 301 27.14 9.97 13.33
N GLY A 302 27.60 9.30 12.26
CA GLY A 302 28.98 8.81 12.10
C GLY A 302 29.23 7.44 12.73
N ASP A 303 28.89 7.26 14.01
CA ASP A 303 29.11 6.02 14.74
C ASP A 303 27.93 5.03 14.62
N TYR A 304 28.24 3.73 14.65
CA TYR A 304 27.24 2.67 14.67
C TYR A 304 26.76 2.41 16.10
N HIS A 305 25.61 2.99 16.43
CA HIS A 305 24.91 2.73 17.68
C HIS A 305 24.14 1.41 17.66
N ARG A 306 23.80 0.90 18.84
CA ARG A 306 22.83 -0.18 19.00
C ARG A 306 21.65 0.28 19.84
N TRP A 307 20.65 -0.57 20.01
CA TRP A 307 19.48 -0.20 20.82
C TRP A 307 19.86 -0.05 22.30
N GLU A 308 20.89 -0.76 22.76
CA GLU A 308 21.42 -0.70 24.12
C GLU A 308 21.91 0.70 24.51
N ASP A 309 22.28 1.52 23.52
CA ASP A 309 22.73 2.90 23.75
C ASP A 309 21.56 3.84 24.12
N PHE A 310 20.32 3.44 23.86
CA PHE A 310 19.13 4.29 24.02
C PHE A 310 18.13 3.76 25.05
N ILE A 311 18.08 2.45 25.28
CA ILE A 311 17.15 1.83 26.21
C ILE A 311 17.80 0.63 26.89
N ASP A 312 17.63 0.52 28.20
CA ASP A 312 18.13 -0.63 28.94
C ASP A 312 17.33 -1.91 28.61
N GLU A 313 18.02 -3.05 28.68
CA GLU A 313 17.46 -4.35 28.33
C GLU A 313 16.19 -4.70 29.13
N ARG A 314 16.11 -4.30 30.42
CA ARG A 314 14.94 -4.64 31.24
C ARG A 314 13.70 -3.91 30.73
N ARG A 315 13.83 -2.63 30.36
CA ARG A 315 12.74 -1.85 29.77
C ARG A 315 12.39 -2.34 28.37
N LEU A 316 13.37 -2.68 27.53
CA LEU A 316 13.10 -3.29 26.22
C LEU A 316 12.36 -4.63 26.36
N GLY A 317 12.78 -5.49 27.29
CA GLY A 317 12.11 -6.77 27.56
C GLY A 317 10.66 -6.59 27.99
N ARG A 318 10.37 -5.60 28.87
CA ARG A 318 8.99 -5.24 29.22
C ARG A 318 8.17 -4.75 28.02
N ALA A 319 8.79 -3.97 27.13
CA ALA A 319 8.13 -3.48 25.93
C ALA A 319 7.81 -4.60 24.93
N LEU A 320 8.72 -5.56 24.72
CA LEU A 320 8.52 -6.72 23.85
C LEU A 320 7.37 -7.62 24.33
N LEU A 321 7.15 -7.68 25.64
CA LEU A 321 6.10 -8.50 26.29
C LEU A 321 4.89 -7.68 26.74
N HIS A 322 4.77 -6.44 26.28
CA HIS A 322 3.74 -5.51 26.73
C HIS A 322 2.32 -5.97 26.38
N SER A 323 1.32 -5.59 27.16
CA SER A 323 -0.08 -5.95 26.88
C SER A 323 -0.61 -5.34 25.58
N GLN A 324 -0.17 -4.11 25.26
CA GLN A 324 -0.54 -3.41 24.03
C GLN A 324 0.32 -3.83 22.83
N SER A 325 -0.33 -4.23 21.74
CA SER A 325 0.33 -4.68 20.51
C SER A 325 1.20 -3.61 19.84
N LEU A 326 0.82 -2.33 19.94
CA LEU A 326 1.58 -1.22 19.36
C LEU A 326 2.96 -1.06 20.02
N ILE A 327 3.04 -1.09 21.36
CA ILE A 327 4.32 -1.00 22.09
C ILE A 327 5.19 -2.22 21.80
N ARG A 328 4.60 -3.43 21.82
CA ARG A 328 5.29 -4.66 21.42
C ARG A 328 5.91 -4.52 20.04
N LEU A 329 5.14 -4.00 19.09
CA LEU A 329 5.59 -3.80 17.72
C LEU A 329 6.66 -2.71 17.60
N SER A 330 6.57 -1.60 18.35
CA SER A 330 7.62 -0.56 18.41
C SER A 330 8.94 -1.16 18.91
N ALA A 331 8.89 -1.98 19.96
CA ALA A 331 10.05 -2.68 20.50
C ALA A 331 10.61 -3.75 19.53
N TRP A 332 9.74 -4.52 18.88
CA TRP A 332 10.14 -5.49 17.86
C TRP A 332 10.89 -4.84 16.70
N ASN A 333 10.37 -3.72 16.22
CA ASN A 333 11.00 -2.99 15.15
C ASN A 333 12.36 -2.43 15.55
N LEU A 334 12.53 -2.02 16.81
CA LEU A 334 13.81 -1.52 17.32
C LEU A 334 14.88 -2.61 17.30
N ILE A 335 14.55 -3.85 17.69
CA ILE A 335 15.51 -4.97 17.72
C ILE A 335 15.71 -5.62 16.34
N SER A 336 14.69 -5.62 15.47
CA SER A 336 14.79 -6.21 14.13
C SER A 336 15.50 -5.30 13.11
N ASP A 337 15.38 -3.98 13.26
CA ASP A 337 15.86 -3.03 12.26
C ASP A 337 17.27 -2.54 12.57
N HIS A 338 18.20 -2.82 11.67
CA HIS A 338 19.53 -2.22 11.70
C HIS A 338 20.05 -1.99 10.28
N PRO A 339 20.56 -0.79 9.93
CA PRO A 339 21.00 -0.49 8.56
C PRO A 339 22.25 -1.29 8.14
N LYS A 340 23.09 -1.69 9.10
CA LYS A 340 24.25 -2.54 8.85
C LYS A 340 23.86 -4.02 8.97
N LEU A 341 23.72 -4.70 7.84
CA LEU A 341 23.30 -6.10 7.79
C LEU A 341 24.34 -7.08 8.36
N THR A 342 25.62 -6.68 8.40
CA THR A 342 26.73 -7.45 8.95
C THR A 342 26.99 -7.18 10.43
N LEU A 343 26.16 -6.37 11.10
CA LEU A 343 26.25 -6.21 12.55
C LEU A 343 25.67 -7.44 13.25
N PRO A 344 26.46 -8.19 14.04
CA PRO A 344 26.00 -9.43 14.67
C PRO A 344 24.91 -9.21 15.71
N ILE A 345 23.87 -10.04 15.64
CA ILE A 345 22.80 -10.13 16.64
C ILE A 345 23.33 -10.98 17.80
N GLN A 346 23.45 -10.41 18.99
CA GLN A 346 24.04 -11.09 20.14
C GLN A 346 23.15 -12.22 20.66
N LYS A 347 23.74 -13.19 21.37
CA LYS A 347 23.00 -14.30 21.99
C LYS A 347 21.84 -13.82 22.85
N ARG A 348 22.04 -12.71 23.59
CA ARG A 348 21.00 -12.13 24.43
C ARG A 348 19.84 -11.53 23.62
N GLU A 349 20.13 -10.88 22.50
CA GLU A 349 19.12 -10.37 21.56
C GLU A 349 18.30 -11.51 20.95
N ILE A 350 18.94 -12.64 20.63
CA ILE A 350 18.24 -13.85 20.17
C ILE A 350 17.22 -14.33 21.21
N GLU A 351 17.56 -14.34 22.51
CA GLU A 351 16.61 -14.71 23.55
C GLU A 351 15.42 -13.73 23.68
N LEU A 352 15.66 -12.43 23.50
CA LEU A 352 14.59 -11.42 23.44
C LEU A 352 13.68 -11.63 22.22
N ILE A 353 14.26 -11.93 21.05
CA ILE A 353 13.53 -12.26 19.83
C ILE A 353 12.67 -13.51 20.05
N LYS A 354 13.22 -14.58 20.66
CA LYS A 354 12.46 -15.78 20.99
C LYS A 354 11.26 -15.48 21.88
N ALA A 355 11.47 -14.71 22.95
CA ALA A 355 10.41 -14.32 23.88
C ALA A 355 9.29 -13.55 23.18
N PHE A 356 9.65 -12.58 22.33
CA PHE A 356 8.68 -11.82 21.52
C PHE A 356 7.87 -12.72 20.57
N LEU A 357 8.54 -13.59 19.82
CA LEU A 357 7.87 -14.46 18.84
C LEU A 357 6.86 -15.39 19.53
N LEU A 358 7.25 -15.99 20.66
CA LEU A 358 6.36 -16.86 21.44
C LEU A 358 5.07 -16.17 21.87
N THR A 359 5.14 -14.93 22.36
CA THR A 359 3.96 -14.20 22.83
C THR A 359 3.10 -13.61 21.71
N ASN A 360 3.64 -13.50 20.49
CA ASN A 360 2.95 -12.88 19.36
C ASN A 360 2.46 -13.88 18.30
N MET A 361 2.60 -15.19 18.53
CA MET A 361 2.03 -16.22 17.65
C MET A 361 0.52 -16.04 17.44
N VAL A 362 -0.21 -15.54 18.44
CA VAL A 362 -1.67 -15.37 18.42
C VAL A 362 -2.14 -13.97 17.97
N GLU A 363 -1.24 -13.14 17.43
CA GLU A 363 -1.56 -11.76 17.02
C GLU A 363 -2.74 -11.72 16.03
N GLN A 364 -3.78 -10.96 16.37
CA GLN A 364 -5.06 -11.00 15.68
C GLN A 364 -5.08 -10.12 14.44
N TYR A 365 -4.36 -8.99 14.46
CA TYR A 365 -4.41 -8.02 13.38
C TYR A 365 -3.51 -8.44 12.20
N PRO A 366 -4.06 -8.66 10.98
CA PRO A 366 -3.26 -9.02 9.80
C PRO A 366 -2.10 -8.04 9.52
N ALA A 367 -2.34 -6.74 9.64
CA ALA A 367 -1.32 -5.71 9.43
C ALA A 367 -0.16 -5.82 10.43
N THR A 368 -0.45 -6.12 11.70
CA THR A 368 0.57 -6.34 12.73
C THR A 368 1.37 -7.61 12.46
N ARG A 369 0.70 -8.71 12.10
CA ARG A 369 1.37 -9.97 11.70
C ARG A 369 2.36 -9.76 10.55
N GLN A 370 1.96 -9.02 9.52
CA GLN A 370 2.83 -8.69 8.39
C GLN A 370 4.06 -7.88 8.83
N LYS A 371 3.91 -6.92 9.75
CA LYS A 371 5.05 -6.16 10.28
C LYS A 371 5.98 -7.04 11.15
N ILE A 372 5.42 -7.98 11.91
CA ILE A 372 6.20 -8.97 12.67
C ILE A 372 7.04 -9.82 11.71
N LEU A 373 6.40 -10.40 10.70
CA LEU A 373 7.07 -11.20 9.68
C LEU A 373 8.13 -10.38 8.92
N ALA A 374 7.85 -9.12 8.57
CA ALA A 374 8.82 -8.24 7.92
C ALA A 374 10.08 -8.01 8.80
N GLY A 375 9.92 -7.89 10.12
CA GLY A 375 11.06 -7.86 11.05
C GLY A 375 11.81 -9.19 11.12
N LEU A 376 11.10 -10.33 11.09
CA LEU A 376 11.71 -11.66 11.10
C LEU A 376 12.54 -11.90 9.83
N LYS A 377 12.03 -11.47 8.67
CA LYS A 377 12.77 -11.43 7.40
C LYS A 377 14.09 -10.65 7.55
N LYS A 378 14.07 -9.46 8.17
CA LYS A 378 15.27 -8.66 8.39
C LYS A 378 16.28 -9.40 9.30
N ILE A 379 15.81 -10.06 10.35
CA ILE A 379 16.63 -10.89 11.24
C ILE A 379 17.28 -12.05 10.45
N PHE A 380 16.51 -12.77 9.64
CA PHE A 380 17.03 -13.87 8.80
C PHE A 380 18.11 -13.40 7.83
N ILE A 381 17.88 -12.28 7.15
CA ILE A 381 18.87 -11.67 6.26
C ILE A 381 20.11 -11.28 7.06
N ARG A 382 19.99 -10.64 8.23
CA ARG A 382 21.13 -10.28 9.08
C ARG A 382 21.92 -11.50 9.55
N ILE A 383 21.26 -12.59 9.95
CA ILE A 383 21.91 -13.86 10.32
C ILE A 383 22.72 -14.41 9.14
N ARG A 384 22.13 -14.45 7.94
CA ARG A 384 22.81 -14.89 6.71
C ARG A 384 24.03 -14.03 6.41
N GLU A 385 23.87 -12.71 6.36
CA GLU A 385 24.94 -11.76 6.01
C GLU A 385 26.09 -11.77 7.04
N THR A 386 25.75 -11.81 8.33
CA THR A 386 26.74 -11.89 9.42
C THR A 386 27.52 -13.20 9.34
N THR A 387 26.83 -14.32 9.18
CA THR A 387 27.48 -15.64 9.11
C THR A 387 28.36 -15.75 7.87
N GLN A 388 27.92 -15.22 6.72
CA GLN A 388 28.72 -15.16 5.50
C GLN A 388 30.05 -14.42 5.72
N ALA A 389 30.03 -13.32 6.47
CA ALA A 389 31.23 -12.57 6.82
C ALA A 389 32.14 -13.35 7.79
N PHE A 390 31.55 -14.00 8.79
CA PHE A 390 32.27 -14.76 9.81
C PHE A 390 32.93 -16.03 9.29
N ILE A 391 32.25 -16.81 8.45
CA ILE A 391 32.82 -18.04 7.88
C ILE A 391 34.01 -17.72 6.97
N LYS A 392 33.95 -16.62 6.20
CA LYS A 392 35.08 -16.17 5.37
C LYS A 392 36.33 -15.81 6.18
N VAL A 393 36.15 -15.34 7.41
CA VAL A 393 37.24 -14.87 8.29
C VAL A 393 37.54 -15.87 9.43
N ARG A 394 36.82 -16.99 9.52
CA ARG A 394 36.85 -17.97 10.63
C ARG A 394 36.69 -17.34 12.01
N ASN A 395 35.66 -16.52 12.18
CA ASN A 395 35.40 -15.79 13.43
C ASN A 395 34.06 -16.22 14.08
N ASP A 396 34.04 -16.32 15.42
CA ASP A 396 32.87 -16.54 16.29
C ASP A 396 31.93 -17.72 15.90
N GLU A 397 32.46 -18.94 15.95
CA GLU A 397 31.68 -20.17 15.71
C GLU A 397 30.52 -20.35 16.69
N ASP A 398 30.67 -19.89 17.94
CA ASP A 398 29.66 -20.05 18.98
C ASP A 398 28.41 -19.21 18.68
N LEU A 399 28.56 -18.02 18.11
CA LEU A 399 27.41 -17.22 17.68
C LEU A 399 26.72 -17.83 16.46
N VAL A 400 27.48 -18.37 15.50
CA VAL A 400 26.91 -19.09 14.35
C VAL A 400 26.09 -20.32 14.80
N ARG A 401 26.58 -21.07 15.79
CA ARG A 401 25.83 -22.18 16.42
C ARG A 401 24.56 -21.67 17.09
N CYS A 402 24.62 -20.55 17.81
CA CYS A 402 23.44 -19.93 18.42
C CYS A 402 22.37 -19.55 17.38
N TYR A 403 22.77 -19.01 16.22
CA TYR A 403 21.84 -18.73 15.12
C TYR A 403 21.23 -20.00 14.54
N ALA A 404 22.03 -21.07 14.33
CA ALA A 404 21.53 -22.35 13.87
C ALA A 404 20.48 -22.93 14.84
N ASP A 405 20.78 -22.91 16.14
CA ASP A 405 19.89 -23.40 17.18
C ASP A 405 18.61 -22.55 17.28
N PHE A 406 18.69 -21.24 17.03
CA PHE A 406 17.51 -20.37 16.94
C PHE A 406 16.59 -20.76 15.78
N ILE A 407 17.11 -21.02 14.58
CA ILE A 407 16.27 -21.41 13.43
C ILE A 407 15.63 -22.78 13.65
N ILE A 408 16.36 -23.73 14.26
CA ILE A 408 15.85 -25.05 14.63
C ILE A 408 14.73 -24.92 15.67
N TRP A 409 14.97 -24.15 16.72
CA TRP A 409 13.97 -23.84 17.74
C TRP A 409 12.70 -23.21 17.14
N LEU A 410 12.87 -22.25 16.21
CA LEU A 410 11.73 -21.57 15.58
C LEU A 410 10.91 -22.55 14.74
N ARG A 411 11.56 -23.42 13.95
CA ARG A 411 10.89 -24.51 13.25
C ARG A 411 10.04 -25.35 14.22
N ASP A 412 10.62 -25.80 15.32
CA ASP A 412 9.95 -26.71 16.25
C ASP A 412 8.69 -26.07 16.85
N ILE A 413 8.81 -24.84 17.36
CA ILE A 413 7.66 -24.08 17.90
C ILE A 413 6.60 -23.82 16.84
N CYS A 414 6.98 -23.55 15.58
CA CYS A 414 6.02 -23.38 14.50
C CYS A 414 5.26 -24.68 14.23
N PHE A 415 5.94 -25.83 14.14
CA PHE A 415 5.23 -27.09 13.95
C PHE A 415 4.38 -27.48 15.16
N GLU A 416 4.81 -27.23 16.40
CA GLU A 416 3.98 -27.38 17.62
C GLU A 416 2.72 -26.51 17.54
N SER A 417 2.85 -25.33 16.95
CA SER A 417 1.73 -24.40 16.73
C SER A 417 0.75 -24.83 15.63
N LEU A 418 1.00 -25.95 14.93
CA LEU A 418 0.08 -26.58 13.98
C LEU A 418 -0.77 -27.71 14.59
N GLU A 419 -0.60 -28.02 15.88
CA GLU A 419 -1.36 -29.09 16.53
C GLU A 419 -2.89 -28.86 16.55
N ASN A 420 -3.63 -29.96 16.74
CA ASN A 420 -5.09 -29.93 16.85
C ASN A 420 -5.52 -29.01 18.00
N GLY A 421 -6.44 -28.09 17.73
CA GLY A 421 -6.90 -27.08 18.70
C GLY A 421 -6.16 -25.74 18.65
N ALA A 422 -5.10 -25.59 17.85
CA ALA A 422 -4.52 -24.28 17.59
C ALA A 422 -5.55 -23.37 16.89
N ASN A 423 -5.65 -22.12 17.36
CA ASN A 423 -6.51 -21.12 16.70
C ASN A 423 -5.90 -20.67 15.36
N PHE A 424 -6.74 -20.05 14.52
CA PHE A 424 -6.34 -19.53 13.21
C PHE A 424 -5.07 -18.67 13.24
N ASN A 425 -5.01 -17.68 14.14
CA ASN A 425 -3.89 -16.72 14.20
C ASN A 425 -2.56 -17.41 14.51
N ARG A 426 -2.58 -18.37 15.44
CA ARG A 426 -1.42 -19.19 15.79
C ARG A 426 -0.93 -20.02 14.62
N ARG A 427 -1.86 -20.71 13.95
CA ARG A 427 -1.53 -21.62 12.84
C ARG A 427 -1.00 -20.87 11.63
N VAL A 428 -1.66 -19.80 11.20
CA VAL A 428 -1.23 -19.03 10.04
C VAL A 428 0.09 -18.28 10.29
N MET A 429 0.34 -17.81 11.52
CA MET A 429 1.64 -17.25 11.88
C MET A 429 2.74 -18.32 11.77
N ALA A 430 2.49 -19.52 12.29
CA ALA A 430 3.41 -20.65 12.19
C ALA A 430 3.69 -21.04 10.73
N LEU A 431 2.66 -21.17 9.90
CA LEU A 431 2.80 -21.51 8.48
C LEU A 431 3.64 -20.48 7.73
N HIS A 432 3.42 -19.18 7.95
CA HIS A 432 4.27 -18.13 7.36
C HIS A 432 5.73 -18.19 7.83
N MET A 433 5.96 -18.48 9.11
CA MET A 433 7.33 -18.61 9.62
C MET A 433 8.03 -19.86 9.04
N ILE A 434 7.32 -20.97 8.86
CA ILE A 434 7.84 -22.16 8.18
C ILE A 434 8.16 -21.84 6.71
N ASP A 435 7.25 -21.15 6.00
CA ASP A 435 7.49 -20.65 4.65
C ASP A 435 8.76 -19.78 4.57
N TYR A 436 8.97 -18.89 5.54
CA TYR A 436 10.16 -18.02 5.62
C TYR A 436 11.46 -18.81 5.84
N ILE A 437 11.40 -19.96 6.52
CA ILE A 437 12.55 -20.83 6.78
C ILE A 437 12.91 -21.64 5.53
N PHE A 438 11.92 -22.20 4.84
CA PHE A 438 12.15 -23.23 3.83
C PHE A 438 11.97 -22.78 2.38
N ILE A 439 10.98 -21.93 2.10
CA ILE A 439 10.62 -21.51 0.74
C ILE A 439 11.29 -20.19 0.40
N GLN A 440 11.15 -19.18 1.27
CA GLN A 440 11.62 -17.84 0.97
C GLN A 440 13.16 -17.73 0.99
N PRO A 441 13.77 -16.90 0.12
CA PRO A 441 15.24 -16.76 0.01
C PRO A 441 15.83 -15.82 1.08
N PHE A 442 15.33 -15.89 2.31
CA PHE A 442 15.79 -15.00 3.38
C PHE A 442 17.05 -15.53 4.06
N LEU A 443 17.15 -16.84 4.23
CA LEU A 443 18.34 -17.51 4.78
C LEU A 443 19.36 -17.94 3.70
N LYS A 444 19.00 -17.87 2.41
CA LYS A 444 19.86 -18.22 1.26
C LYS A 444 19.69 -17.24 0.10
N THR A 445 20.77 -16.89 -0.59
CA THR A 445 20.76 -16.25 -1.94
C THR A 445 21.77 -16.94 -2.83
N ASP A 446 21.70 -16.72 -4.15
CA ASP A 446 22.56 -17.37 -5.17
C ASP A 446 24.07 -17.26 -4.88
N ASP A 447 24.50 -16.25 -4.13
CA ASP A 447 25.89 -15.95 -3.76
C ASP A 447 26.22 -16.14 -2.27
N LYS A 448 25.22 -16.43 -1.41
CA LYS A 448 25.35 -16.47 0.06
C LYS A 448 24.44 -17.53 0.66
N ASP A 449 24.88 -18.77 0.60
CA ASP A 449 24.16 -19.92 1.14
C ASP A 449 24.92 -20.65 2.27
N LEU A 450 26.11 -20.19 2.68
CA LEU A 450 26.96 -20.87 3.68
C LEU A 450 26.23 -21.15 4.99
N PHE A 451 25.44 -20.18 5.49
CA PHE A 451 24.63 -20.40 6.70
C PHE A 451 23.56 -21.46 6.45
N TYR A 452 22.82 -21.37 5.35
CA TYR A 452 21.77 -22.33 5.04
C TYR A 452 22.34 -23.74 4.84
N GLN A 453 23.47 -23.89 4.15
CA GLN A 453 24.19 -25.16 4.00
C GLN A 453 24.60 -25.77 5.35
N LEU A 454 24.97 -24.94 6.33
CA LEU A 454 25.33 -25.39 7.67
C LEU A 454 24.11 -25.90 8.46
N VAL A 455 22.95 -25.24 8.30
CA VAL A 455 21.76 -25.50 9.12
C VAL A 455 20.82 -26.52 8.47
N ILE A 456 20.76 -26.61 7.14
CA ILE A 456 19.87 -27.50 6.39
C ILE A 456 19.93 -28.98 6.85
N PRO A 457 21.10 -29.59 7.17
CA PRO A 457 21.12 -30.98 7.61
C PRO A 457 20.35 -31.21 8.91
N ARG A 458 20.23 -30.17 9.74
CA ARG A 458 19.49 -30.17 11.02
C ARG A 458 18.03 -29.75 10.86
N LEU A 459 17.62 -29.21 9.70
CA LEU A 459 16.26 -28.74 9.40
C LEU A 459 15.36 -29.76 8.68
N ARG A 460 15.84 -30.99 8.47
CA ARG A 460 15.08 -32.03 7.76
C ARG A 460 13.69 -32.26 8.37
N LEU A 461 12.67 -32.17 7.54
CA LEU A 461 11.28 -32.42 7.93
C LEU A 461 11.00 -33.92 7.92
N GLY A 462 10.88 -34.54 9.09
CA GLY A 462 10.42 -35.93 9.21
C GLY A 462 8.90 -36.12 9.01
N LYS A 463 8.46 -37.38 9.00
CA LYS A 463 7.07 -37.79 8.76
C LYS A 463 6.03 -37.06 9.62
N HIS A 464 6.33 -36.82 10.89
CA HIS A 464 5.41 -36.14 11.79
C HIS A 464 5.17 -34.67 11.40
N HIS A 465 6.19 -33.94 10.93
CA HIS A 465 6.03 -32.60 10.39
C HIS A 465 5.16 -32.61 9.13
N HIS A 466 5.38 -33.59 8.27
CA HIS A 466 4.59 -33.79 7.07
C HIS A 466 3.12 -34.03 7.40
N LEU A 467 2.81 -34.94 8.35
CA LEU A 467 1.44 -35.21 8.80
C LEU A 467 0.74 -33.95 9.33
N ARG A 468 1.45 -33.10 10.09
CA ARG A 468 0.89 -31.82 10.58
C ARG A 468 0.50 -30.88 9.43
N LEU A 469 1.31 -30.82 8.37
CA LEU A 469 0.97 -30.04 7.19
C LEU A 469 -0.20 -30.66 6.41
N LEU A 470 -0.27 -31.98 6.30
CA LEU A 470 -1.43 -32.65 5.69
C LEU A 470 -2.72 -32.34 6.44
N HIS A 471 -2.70 -32.34 7.78
CA HIS A 471 -3.85 -31.91 8.57
C HIS A 471 -4.24 -30.45 8.33
N CYS A 472 -3.29 -29.58 7.97
CA CYS A 472 -3.59 -28.19 7.62
C CYS A 472 -4.26 -28.05 6.24
N LEU A 473 -4.25 -29.08 5.37
CA LEU A 473 -5.10 -29.10 4.18
C LEU A 473 -6.59 -29.18 4.56
N ASP A 474 -6.89 -29.77 5.72
CA ASP A 474 -8.23 -29.91 6.29
C ASP A 474 -8.66 -28.74 7.19
N ASP A 475 -7.98 -27.59 7.08
CA ASP A 475 -8.29 -26.38 7.83
C ASP A 475 -9.56 -25.68 7.33
N SER A 476 -10.35 -25.09 8.24
CA SER A 476 -11.50 -24.25 7.88
C SER A 476 -11.12 -22.97 7.13
N TYR A 477 -9.86 -22.53 7.20
CA TYR A 477 -9.39 -21.29 6.57
C TYR A 477 -8.50 -21.55 5.36
N GLN A 478 -8.95 -21.09 4.19
CA GLN A 478 -8.27 -21.24 2.90
C GLN A 478 -6.81 -20.79 2.91
N LEU A 479 -6.49 -19.71 3.62
CA LEU A 479 -5.11 -19.21 3.72
C LEU A 479 -4.16 -20.24 4.36
N CYS A 480 -4.63 -21.01 5.35
CA CYS A 480 -3.83 -22.07 5.98
C CYS A 480 -3.65 -23.25 5.02
N GLN A 481 -4.72 -23.63 4.31
CA GLN A 481 -4.70 -24.71 3.34
C GLN A 481 -3.71 -24.43 2.20
N ALA A 482 -3.72 -23.20 1.67
CA ALA A 482 -2.82 -22.76 0.61
C ALA A 482 -1.34 -22.79 1.04
N LEU A 483 -1.01 -22.19 2.20
CA LEU A 483 0.35 -22.21 2.72
C LEU A 483 0.84 -23.64 3.00
N ALA A 484 -0.03 -24.51 3.53
CA ALA A 484 0.30 -25.89 3.78
C ALA A 484 0.57 -26.66 2.48
N LEU A 485 -0.25 -26.46 1.45
CA LEU A 485 -0.05 -27.07 0.13
C LEU A 485 1.29 -26.66 -0.49
N ASP A 486 1.63 -25.36 -0.46
CA ASP A 486 2.90 -24.86 -0.98
C ASP A 486 4.09 -25.47 -0.25
N LEU A 487 4.02 -25.57 1.09
CA LEU A 487 5.04 -26.23 1.91
C LEU A 487 5.18 -27.72 1.58
N LEU A 488 4.08 -28.46 1.46
CA LEU A 488 4.06 -29.90 1.16
C LEU A 488 4.60 -30.24 -0.24
N THR A 489 4.46 -29.30 -1.17
CA THR A 489 4.82 -29.51 -2.58
C THR A 489 6.19 -28.95 -2.91
N SER A 490 6.77 -28.14 -2.02
CA SER A 490 8.15 -27.69 -2.10
C SER A 490 9.18 -28.79 -1.82
N ASP A 491 10.42 -28.53 -2.21
CA ASP A 491 11.53 -29.48 -2.07
C ASP A 491 11.93 -29.78 -0.61
N CYS A 492 11.43 -29.01 0.36
CA CYS A 492 11.78 -29.23 1.76
C CYS A 492 11.03 -30.41 2.39
N CYS A 493 9.93 -30.86 1.78
CA CYS A 493 9.00 -31.82 2.37
C CYS A 493 8.91 -33.11 1.54
N HIS A 494 9.99 -33.90 1.56
CA HIS A 494 10.06 -35.21 0.92
C HIS A 494 9.91 -36.32 1.97
N ASN A 495 8.70 -36.86 2.10
CA ASN A 495 8.45 -38.04 2.93
C ASN A 495 7.58 -39.02 2.15
N ASP A 496 7.94 -40.30 2.22
CA ASP A 496 7.15 -41.36 1.59
C ASP A 496 5.82 -41.54 2.34
N ILE A 497 4.74 -41.41 1.58
CA ILE A 497 3.36 -41.63 2.03
C ILE A 497 2.70 -42.59 1.06
N ASP A 498 1.81 -43.41 1.59
CA ASP A 498 0.91 -44.21 0.77
C ASP A 498 -0.09 -43.28 0.06
N MET A 499 0.27 -42.88 -1.17
CA MET A 499 -0.57 -42.01 -1.99
C MET A 499 -1.89 -42.68 -2.39
N GLY A 500 -1.94 -44.01 -2.41
CA GLY A 500 -3.16 -44.77 -2.66
C GLY A 500 -4.15 -44.63 -1.51
N ALA A 501 -3.70 -44.91 -0.29
CA ALA A 501 -4.51 -44.72 0.92
C ALA A 501 -4.93 -43.24 1.10
N PHE A 502 -4.03 -42.30 0.81
CA PHE A 502 -4.33 -40.87 0.86
C PHE A 502 -5.43 -40.47 -0.15
N LEU A 503 -5.39 -41.01 -1.37
CA LEU A 503 -6.41 -40.73 -2.38
C LEU A 503 -7.78 -41.29 -1.96
N GLU A 504 -7.84 -42.52 -1.45
CA GLU A 504 -9.10 -43.13 -0.99
C GLU A 504 -9.70 -42.36 0.19
N GLU A 505 -8.89 -41.93 1.15
CA GLU A 505 -9.33 -41.04 2.22
C GLU A 505 -9.87 -39.71 1.65
N SER A 506 -9.17 -39.13 0.68
CA SER A 506 -9.57 -37.86 0.05
C SER A 506 -10.90 -37.98 -0.71
N LYS A 507 -11.12 -39.10 -1.42
CA LYS A 507 -12.40 -39.41 -2.09
C LYS A 507 -13.54 -39.55 -1.08
N SER A 508 -13.32 -40.30 0.01
CA SER A 508 -14.31 -40.47 1.08
C SER A 508 -14.71 -39.14 1.72
N ARG A 509 -13.72 -38.28 2.01
CA ARG A 509 -13.96 -36.95 2.58
C ARG A 509 -14.70 -36.02 1.63
N MET A 510 -14.35 -36.02 0.34
CA MET A 510 -15.00 -35.22 -0.70
C MET A 510 -16.51 -35.53 -0.81
N ILE A 511 -16.90 -36.79 -0.60
CA ILE A 511 -18.29 -37.24 -0.74
C ILE A 511 -19.15 -36.92 0.51
N SER A 512 -18.53 -36.72 1.68
CA SER A 512 -19.25 -36.39 2.92
C SER A 512 -19.77 -34.94 2.90
N ILE A 513 -21.04 -34.71 3.32
CA ILE A 513 -21.65 -33.36 3.33
C ILE A 513 -21.01 -32.41 4.37
N SER A 514 -20.09 -32.85 5.24
CA SER A 514 -19.54 -31.95 6.26
C SER A 514 -18.89 -30.70 5.64
N SER A 515 -19.31 -29.52 6.09
CA SER A 515 -19.00 -28.22 5.45
C SER A 515 -17.50 -27.91 5.39
N ASN A 516 -16.70 -28.46 6.31
CA ASN A 516 -15.24 -28.30 6.33
C ASN A 516 -14.53 -29.14 5.26
N ASN A 517 -15.14 -30.24 4.77
CA ASN A 517 -14.46 -31.19 3.88
C ASN A 517 -14.45 -30.75 2.41
N ILE A 518 -15.35 -29.86 2.00
CA ILE A 518 -15.57 -29.54 0.58
C ILE A 518 -14.46 -28.66 0.01
N THR A 519 -14.00 -27.67 0.78
CA THR A 519 -12.83 -26.86 0.40
C THR A 519 -11.54 -27.64 0.64
N SER A 520 -11.46 -28.43 1.71
CA SER A 520 -10.25 -29.22 2.01
C SER A 520 -9.98 -30.33 1.01
N SER A 521 -11.00 -30.99 0.48
CA SER A 521 -10.84 -32.06 -0.50
C SER A 521 -10.13 -31.59 -1.77
N SER A 522 -10.39 -30.35 -2.21
CA SER A 522 -9.68 -29.76 -3.35
C SER A 522 -8.18 -29.63 -3.07
N TYR A 523 -7.79 -29.06 -1.93
CA TYR A 523 -6.38 -28.94 -1.54
C TYR A 523 -5.66 -30.30 -1.42
N ARG A 524 -6.38 -31.34 -0.96
CA ARG A 524 -5.86 -32.71 -0.94
C ARG A 524 -5.65 -33.27 -2.34
N ILE A 525 -6.58 -33.02 -3.27
CA ILE A 525 -6.42 -33.40 -4.68
C ILE A 525 -5.25 -32.65 -5.32
N HIS A 526 -5.12 -31.34 -5.07
CA HIS A 526 -3.96 -30.55 -5.53
C HIS A 526 -2.63 -31.17 -5.07
N TYR A 527 -2.55 -31.59 -3.80
CA TYR A 527 -1.38 -32.28 -3.27
C TYR A 527 -1.13 -33.63 -3.96
N PHE A 528 -2.17 -34.45 -4.09
CA PHE A 528 -2.09 -35.75 -4.76
C PHE A 528 -1.60 -35.63 -6.20
N LEU A 529 -2.20 -34.74 -7.00
CA LEU A 529 -1.85 -34.55 -8.41
C LEU A 529 -0.42 -34.02 -8.62
N ARG A 530 0.10 -33.19 -7.69
CA ARG A 530 1.50 -32.75 -7.72
C ARG A 530 2.49 -33.90 -7.46
N LYS A 531 2.11 -34.90 -6.67
CA LYS A 531 2.96 -36.06 -6.36
C LYS A 531 2.78 -37.21 -7.36
N GLU A 532 1.59 -37.38 -7.92
CA GLU A 532 1.25 -38.44 -8.88
C GLU A 532 0.67 -37.88 -10.20
N PRO A 533 1.45 -37.12 -11.01
CA PRO A 533 0.95 -36.57 -12.28
C PRO A 533 0.44 -37.63 -13.26
N SER A 534 0.99 -38.85 -13.19
CA SER A 534 0.57 -39.98 -14.04
C SER A 534 -0.89 -40.41 -13.81
N LYS A 535 -1.50 -40.02 -12.69
CA LYS A 535 -2.86 -40.42 -12.31
C LYS A 535 -3.95 -39.44 -12.71
N ILE A 536 -3.59 -38.28 -13.31
CA ILE A 536 -4.53 -37.23 -13.74
C ILE A 536 -5.69 -37.81 -14.56
N GLY A 537 -5.41 -38.55 -15.64
CA GLY A 537 -6.45 -39.11 -16.50
C GLY A 537 -7.35 -40.14 -15.80
N SER A 538 -6.76 -41.05 -15.00
CA SER A 538 -7.54 -42.04 -14.25
C SER A 538 -8.43 -41.43 -13.16
N LEU A 539 -7.97 -40.34 -12.53
CA LEU A 539 -8.76 -39.63 -11.53
C LEU A 539 -9.88 -38.82 -12.20
N PHE A 540 -9.60 -38.20 -13.34
CA PHE A 540 -10.63 -37.54 -14.16
C PHE A 540 -11.76 -38.51 -14.50
N GLU A 541 -11.44 -39.70 -15.02
CA GLU A 541 -12.45 -40.69 -15.41
C GLU A 541 -13.33 -41.10 -14.23
N TYR A 542 -12.72 -41.40 -13.08
CA TYR A 542 -13.45 -41.73 -11.86
C TYR A 542 -14.40 -40.60 -11.42
N LEU A 543 -13.93 -39.35 -11.43
CA LEU A 543 -14.73 -38.20 -11.02
C LEU A 543 -15.85 -37.90 -12.01
N PHE A 544 -15.59 -38.06 -13.31
CA PHE A 544 -16.59 -37.88 -14.36
C PHE A 544 -17.72 -38.90 -14.21
N GLU A 545 -17.40 -40.19 -14.10
CA GLU A 545 -18.40 -41.25 -13.94
C GLU A 545 -19.22 -41.05 -12.66
N LEU A 546 -18.55 -40.71 -11.55
CA LEU A 546 -19.23 -40.38 -10.30
C LEU A 546 -20.16 -39.16 -10.46
N CYS A 547 -19.74 -38.12 -11.19
CA CYS A 547 -20.57 -36.95 -11.45
C CYS A 547 -21.78 -37.31 -12.32
N ALA A 548 -21.57 -38.09 -13.39
CA ALA A 548 -22.63 -38.52 -14.30
C ALA A 548 -23.68 -39.37 -13.57
N ASP A 549 -23.27 -40.27 -12.69
CA ASP A 549 -24.16 -41.06 -11.83
C ASP A 549 -25.05 -40.18 -10.96
N ARG A 550 -24.47 -39.15 -10.32
CA ARG A 550 -25.22 -38.22 -9.48
C ARG A 550 -26.14 -37.30 -10.26
N VAL A 551 -25.72 -36.87 -11.46
CA VAL A 551 -26.57 -36.08 -12.35
C VAL A 551 -27.82 -36.87 -12.73
N ARG A 552 -27.72 -38.18 -12.94
CA ARG A 552 -28.90 -39.03 -13.18
C ARG A 552 -29.87 -39.01 -11.99
N LEU A 553 -29.37 -39.16 -10.76
CA LEU A 553 -30.20 -39.09 -9.56
C LEU A 553 -30.86 -37.72 -9.36
N VAL A 554 -30.11 -36.63 -9.56
CA VAL A 554 -30.62 -35.26 -9.45
C VAL A 554 -31.64 -34.93 -10.56
N THR A 555 -31.52 -35.59 -11.73
CA THR A 555 -32.50 -35.45 -12.81
C THR A 555 -33.84 -36.11 -12.44
N GLU A 556 -33.81 -37.23 -11.70
CA GLU A 556 -35.02 -37.89 -11.21
C GLU A 556 -35.72 -37.08 -10.11
N ASP A 557 -34.93 -36.55 -9.15
CA ASP A 557 -35.41 -35.66 -8.11
C ASP A 557 -34.33 -34.62 -7.75
N LEU A 558 -34.63 -33.35 -8.04
CA LEU A 558 -33.73 -32.23 -7.79
C LEU A 558 -33.33 -32.12 -6.31
N LEU A 559 -34.21 -32.51 -5.38
CA LEU A 559 -33.92 -32.47 -3.94
C LEU A 559 -32.75 -33.38 -3.56
N THR A 560 -32.45 -34.40 -4.36
CA THR A 560 -31.32 -35.31 -4.15
C THR A 560 -29.99 -34.55 -4.09
N ILE A 561 -29.88 -33.37 -4.71
CA ILE A 561 -28.67 -32.52 -4.67
C ILE A 561 -28.27 -32.10 -3.24
N THR A 562 -29.23 -32.10 -2.31
CA THR A 562 -29.03 -31.79 -0.89
C THR A 562 -28.47 -32.96 -0.07
N THR A 563 -28.40 -34.15 -0.67
CA THR A 563 -28.00 -35.40 -0.01
C THR A 563 -26.55 -35.80 -0.33
N GLU A 564 -25.96 -36.69 0.50
CA GLU A 564 -24.58 -37.17 0.32
C GLU A 564 -24.40 -37.87 -1.04
N ASN A 565 -25.47 -38.52 -1.50
CA ASN A 565 -25.49 -39.30 -2.73
C ASN A 565 -25.77 -38.45 -3.98
N GLY A 566 -26.39 -37.27 -3.86
CA GLY A 566 -26.67 -36.40 -5.00
C GLY A 566 -25.84 -35.13 -5.09
N SER A 567 -25.04 -34.80 -4.08
CA SER A 567 -24.23 -33.58 -4.08
C SER A 567 -23.26 -33.54 -5.27
N LEU A 568 -23.42 -32.55 -6.15
CA LEU A 568 -22.61 -32.40 -7.37
C LEU A 568 -21.36 -31.55 -7.15
N HIS A 569 -21.49 -30.50 -6.33
CA HIS A 569 -20.48 -29.45 -6.23
C HIS A 569 -19.08 -29.91 -5.78
N PRO A 570 -18.89 -30.89 -4.86
CA PRO A 570 -17.53 -31.31 -4.47
C PRO A 570 -16.81 -32.04 -5.62
N ILE A 571 -17.56 -32.79 -6.42
CA ILE A 571 -17.03 -33.55 -7.56
C ILE A 571 -16.70 -32.60 -8.71
N LEU A 572 -17.59 -31.66 -9.01
CA LEU A 572 -17.33 -30.63 -10.02
C LEU A 572 -16.10 -29.79 -9.65
N ASN A 573 -15.94 -29.44 -8.37
CA ASN A 573 -14.73 -28.76 -7.89
C ASN A 573 -13.47 -29.61 -8.10
N ALA A 574 -13.53 -30.91 -7.78
CA ALA A 574 -12.43 -31.84 -8.02
C ALA A 574 -12.08 -31.99 -9.51
N ILE A 575 -13.08 -32.04 -10.39
CA ILE A 575 -12.89 -32.06 -11.85
C ILE A 575 -12.19 -30.77 -12.29
N ALA A 576 -12.62 -29.61 -11.83
CA ALA A 576 -11.97 -28.34 -12.12
C ALA A 576 -10.49 -28.35 -11.67
N THR A 577 -10.22 -28.81 -10.44
CA THR A 577 -8.85 -28.99 -9.94
C THR A 577 -8.03 -29.91 -10.85
N VAL A 578 -8.58 -31.05 -11.31
CA VAL A 578 -7.87 -31.97 -12.22
C VAL A 578 -7.53 -31.27 -13.55
N LEU A 579 -8.46 -30.53 -14.14
CA LEU A 579 -8.26 -29.80 -15.39
C LEU A 579 -7.18 -28.71 -15.30
N GLU A 580 -6.95 -28.13 -14.11
CA GLU A 580 -5.89 -27.15 -13.89
C GLU A 580 -4.48 -27.74 -14.02
N TYR A 581 -4.31 -29.04 -13.73
CA TYR A 581 -3.02 -29.75 -13.81
C TYR A 581 -2.73 -30.35 -15.18
N VAL A 582 -3.70 -30.33 -16.10
CA VAL A 582 -3.47 -30.82 -17.47
C VAL A 582 -2.53 -29.84 -18.19
N GLU A 583 -1.43 -30.35 -18.73
CA GLU A 583 -0.49 -29.57 -19.54
C GLU A 583 -1.01 -29.37 -20.98
N TRP A 584 -2.08 -28.57 -21.14
CA TRP A 584 -2.74 -28.32 -22.44
C TRP A 584 -1.79 -27.91 -23.58
N LYS A 585 -0.71 -27.20 -23.26
CA LYS A 585 0.31 -26.79 -24.25
C LYS A 585 1.15 -27.97 -24.76
N ALA A 586 1.40 -28.98 -23.93
CA ALA A 586 2.12 -30.18 -24.36
C ALA A 586 1.31 -30.98 -25.37
N LEU A 587 -0.02 -30.99 -25.22
CA LEU A 587 -0.98 -31.61 -26.15
C LEU A 587 -1.09 -30.89 -27.51
N ARG A 588 -0.53 -29.67 -27.64
CA ARG A 588 -0.55 -28.88 -28.89
C ARG A 588 0.55 -29.28 -29.90
N ARG A 589 1.52 -30.13 -29.54
CA ARG A 589 2.68 -30.39 -30.41
C ARG A 589 2.27 -31.11 -31.72
N PRO A 590 2.70 -30.63 -32.89
CA PRO A 590 2.33 -31.23 -34.16
C PRO A 590 3.01 -32.60 -34.33
N PHE A 591 2.19 -33.64 -34.50
CA PHE A 591 2.41 -34.84 -35.34
C PHE A 591 3.82 -35.48 -35.42
N GLN A 592 4.68 -35.35 -34.42
CA GLN A 592 6.02 -35.96 -34.42
C GLN A 592 6.15 -37.17 -33.50
N GLU A 593 5.20 -37.43 -32.61
CA GLU A 593 5.17 -38.62 -31.74
C GLU A 593 3.78 -39.26 -31.74
N TYR A 594 3.71 -40.55 -32.08
CA TYR A 594 2.45 -41.32 -32.18
C TYR A 594 1.64 -41.32 -30.86
N PHE A 595 2.32 -41.23 -29.71
CA PHE A 595 1.72 -41.26 -28.38
C PHE A 595 0.88 -40.02 -28.07
N SER A 596 1.27 -38.82 -28.54
CA SER A 596 0.54 -37.58 -28.27
C SER A 596 -0.82 -37.51 -28.96
N ILE A 597 -1.00 -38.23 -30.08
CA ILE A 597 -2.27 -38.23 -30.83
C ILE A 597 -3.37 -38.93 -30.03
N PHE A 598 -3.07 -40.07 -29.38
CA PHE A 598 -4.05 -40.79 -28.57
C PHE A 598 -4.44 -40.01 -27.32
N GLU A 599 -3.48 -39.35 -26.67
CA GLU A 599 -3.78 -38.51 -25.50
C GLU A 599 -4.63 -37.30 -25.87
N THR A 600 -4.31 -36.60 -26.97
CA THR A 600 -5.12 -35.49 -27.48
C THR A 600 -6.54 -35.93 -27.83
N GLN A 601 -6.69 -37.07 -28.52
CA GLN A 601 -8.01 -37.63 -28.85
C GLN A 601 -8.79 -38.06 -27.61
N TRP A 602 -8.10 -38.65 -26.62
CA TRP A 602 -8.70 -39.04 -25.36
C TRP A 602 -9.24 -37.80 -24.64
N TRP A 603 -8.42 -36.76 -24.45
CA TRP A 603 -8.86 -35.53 -23.79
C TRP A 603 -9.96 -34.80 -24.58
N HIS A 604 -9.92 -34.77 -25.91
CA HIS A 604 -11.03 -34.25 -26.73
C HIS A 604 -12.33 -34.98 -26.41
N SER A 605 -12.33 -36.31 -26.49
CA SER A 605 -13.54 -37.12 -26.25
C SER A 605 -14.06 -36.98 -24.80
N HIS A 606 -13.15 -36.86 -23.83
CA HIS A 606 -13.52 -36.80 -22.42
C HIS A 606 -13.96 -35.41 -21.97
N VAL A 607 -13.37 -34.35 -22.52
CA VAL A 607 -13.67 -32.96 -22.12
C VAL A 607 -14.77 -32.37 -22.99
N CYS A 608 -14.62 -32.45 -24.32
CA CYS A 608 -15.51 -31.77 -25.25
C CYS A 608 -16.76 -32.60 -25.57
N GLU A 609 -16.62 -33.91 -25.80
CA GLU A 609 -17.78 -34.76 -26.15
C GLU A 609 -18.56 -35.27 -24.93
N ARG A 610 -17.93 -35.33 -23.74
CA ARG A 610 -18.53 -35.87 -22.50
C ARG A 610 -18.76 -34.81 -21.42
N LEU A 611 -17.70 -34.18 -20.91
CA LEU A 611 -17.81 -33.23 -19.79
C LEU A 611 -18.57 -31.95 -20.14
N LEU A 612 -18.35 -31.38 -21.32
CA LEU A 612 -19.01 -30.15 -21.73
C LEU A 612 -20.54 -30.30 -21.81
N PRO A 613 -21.11 -31.33 -22.48
CA PRO A 613 -22.55 -31.62 -22.40
C PRO A 613 -23.06 -31.86 -20.97
N LEU A 614 -22.29 -32.56 -20.13
CA LEU A 614 -22.65 -32.78 -18.74
C LEU A 614 -22.76 -31.46 -17.97
N CYS A 615 -21.84 -30.52 -18.19
CA CYS A 615 -21.88 -29.19 -17.55
C CYS A 615 -23.11 -28.40 -17.97
N PHE A 616 -23.47 -28.40 -19.26
CA PHE A 616 -24.70 -27.77 -19.74
C PHE A 616 -25.93 -28.43 -19.12
N LYS A 617 -25.95 -29.76 -19.01
CA LYS A 617 -27.05 -30.48 -18.38
C LYS A 617 -27.22 -30.10 -16.91
N VAL A 618 -26.12 -29.99 -16.16
CA VAL A 618 -26.16 -29.51 -14.78
C VAL A 618 -26.69 -28.08 -14.71
N GLY A 619 -26.27 -27.21 -15.63
CA GLY A 619 -26.79 -25.84 -15.76
C GLY A 619 -28.30 -25.78 -15.91
N GLU A 620 -28.87 -26.60 -16.80
CA GLU A 620 -30.32 -26.74 -16.98
C GLU A 620 -31.01 -27.23 -15.69
N LEU A 621 -30.44 -28.23 -15.01
CA LEU A 621 -31.03 -28.82 -13.81
C LEU A 621 -31.13 -27.83 -12.65
N VAL A 622 -30.13 -26.95 -12.49
CA VAL A 622 -30.09 -25.98 -11.39
C VAL A 622 -30.79 -24.65 -11.71
N ALA A 623 -31.02 -24.37 -13.00
CA ALA A 623 -31.65 -23.15 -13.50
C ALA A 623 -32.96 -22.78 -12.78
N PRO A 624 -33.91 -23.71 -12.52
CA PRO A 624 -35.17 -23.38 -11.84
C PRO A 624 -34.99 -22.70 -10.48
N VAL A 625 -33.88 -22.98 -9.80
CA VAL A 625 -33.53 -22.40 -8.49
C VAL A 625 -32.79 -21.08 -8.66
N VAL A 626 -31.70 -21.07 -9.43
CA VAL A 626 -30.81 -19.89 -9.54
C VAL A 626 -31.37 -18.76 -10.42
N HIS A 627 -32.36 -19.07 -11.27
CA HIS A 627 -33.09 -18.10 -12.10
C HIS A 627 -34.40 -17.64 -11.44
N ASN A 628 -34.77 -18.21 -10.28
CA ASN A 628 -35.98 -17.80 -9.60
C ASN A 628 -35.88 -16.35 -9.11
N MET A 629 -36.98 -15.59 -9.14
CA MET A 629 -37.03 -14.22 -8.61
C MET A 629 -36.80 -14.15 -7.10
N SER A 630 -37.07 -15.24 -6.38
CA SER A 630 -36.75 -15.43 -4.97
C SER A 630 -36.09 -16.80 -4.76
N PRO A 631 -34.78 -16.94 -5.07
CA PRO A 631 -34.06 -18.21 -4.97
C PRO A 631 -34.10 -18.82 -3.56
N GLU A 632 -34.14 -17.97 -2.53
CA GLU A 632 -34.23 -18.37 -1.11
C GLU A 632 -35.59 -18.96 -0.73
N GLY A 633 -36.66 -18.59 -1.45
CA GLY A 633 -38.03 -19.07 -1.24
C GLY A 633 -38.43 -20.20 -2.19
N PHE A 634 -37.51 -20.71 -3.02
CA PHE A 634 -37.82 -21.77 -3.96
C PHE A 634 -38.10 -23.09 -3.24
N ALA A 635 -39.26 -23.68 -3.49
CA ALA A 635 -39.64 -25.01 -3.03
C ALA A 635 -40.23 -25.81 -4.20
N PRO A 636 -39.64 -26.97 -4.57
CA PRO A 636 -40.23 -27.89 -5.54
C PRO A 636 -41.68 -28.28 -5.21
N ASP A 637 -42.50 -28.53 -6.24
CA ASP A 637 -43.92 -28.92 -6.09
C ASP A 637 -44.12 -30.17 -5.20
N THR A 638 -43.12 -31.04 -5.12
CA THR A 638 -43.09 -32.21 -4.24
C THR A 638 -43.11 -31.86 -2.75
N LEU A 639 -42.52 -30.72 -2.36
CA LEU A 639 -42.52 -30.21 -0.98
C LEU A 639 -43.78 -29.39 -0.65
N LEU A 640 -44.42 -28.80 -1.66
CA LEU A 640 -45.65 -28.00 -1.49
C LEU A 640 -46.92 -28.85 -1.26
N ASN A 641 -46.85 -30.17 -1.46
CA ASN A 641 -47.99 -31.08 -1.34
C ASN A 641 -48.28 -31.58 0.10
N PHE A 642 -47.48 -31.19 1.10
CA PHE A 642 -47.76 -31.48 2.51
C PHE A 642 -48.79 -30.48 3.07
N LYS A 643 -49.99 -30.96 3.39
CA LYS A 643 -51.19 -30.15 3.72
C LYS A 643 -51.50 -29.99 5.21
N ASP A 644 -50.51 -29.95 6.11
CA ASP A 644 -50.76 -29.63 7.52
C ASP A 644 -49.87 -28.46 8.00
N ASP A 645 -50.52 -27.43 8.57
CA ASP A 645 -49.92 -26.16 9.00
C ASP A 645 -49.21 -26.28 10.37
N SER A 646 -48.21 -27.16 10.49
CA SER A 646 -47.40 -27.26 11.70
C SER A 646 -46.15 -26.37 11.64
N HIS A 647 -45.82 -25.67 12.73
CA HIS A 647 -44.62 -24.81 12.82
C HIS A 647 -43.29 -25.57 12.59
N ALA A 648 -43.26 -26.87 12.89
CA ALA A 648 -42.08 -27.72 12.71
C ALA A 648 -41.83 -28.06 11.24
N GLU A 649 -42.88 -28.32 10.46
CA GLU A 649 -42.78 -28.62 9.03
C GLU A 649 -42.39 -27.38 8.22
N MET A 650 -42.90 -26.20 8.57
CA MET A 650 -42.48 -24.94 7.94
C MET A 650 -40.98 -24.66 8.14
N THR A 651 -40.44 -24.97 9.32
CA THR A 651 -39.01 -24.82 9.61
C THR A 651 -38.17 -25.80 8.78
N SER A 652 -38.60 -27.06 8.70
CA SER A 652 -37.97 -28.09 7.86
C SER A 652 -37.99 -27.74 6.37
N LEU A 653 -39.06 -27.10 5.89
CA LEU A 653 -39.21 -26.69 4.50
C LEU A 653 -38.25 -25.55 4.15
N ILE A 654 -38.11 -24.55 5.04
CA ILE A 654 -37.14 -23.46 4.91
C ILE A 654 -35.70 -24.01 4.90
N GLU A 655 -35.35 -24.91 5.82
CA GLU A 655 -34.02 -25.53 5.87
C GLU A 655 -33.71 -26.31 4.58
N THR A 656 -34.70 -27.05 4.05
CA THR A 656 -34.55 -27.81 2.81
C THR A 656 -34.37 -26.90 1.59
N SER A 657 -35.17 -25.83 1.49
CA SER A 657 -35.03 -24.81 0.44
C SER A 657 -33.66 -24.11 0.47
N GLN A 658 -33.13 -23.82 1.67
CA GLN A 658 -31.79 -23.25 1.81
C GLN A 658 -30.69 -24.23 1.37
N LEU A 659 -30.77 -25.50 1.78
CA LEU A 659 -29.83 -26.53 1.36
C LEU A 659 -29.88 -26.75 -0.16
N LEU A 660 -31.07 -26.73 -0.74
CA LEU A 660 -31.31 -26.83 -2.17
C LEU A 660 -30.66 -25.67 -2.92
N LEU A 661 -30.89 -24.44 -2.47
CA LEU A 661 -30.26 -23.24 -3.03
C LEU A 661 -28.73 -23.34 -2.99
N VAL A 662 -28.17 -23.70 -1.83
CA VAL A 662 -26.71 -23.83 -1.67
C VAL A 662 -26.15 -24.92 -2.60
N GLY A 663 -26.82 -26.06 -2.73
CA GLY A 663 -26.43 -27.13 -3.63
C GLY A 663 -26.42 -26.69 -5.10
N CYS A 664 -27.51 -26.06 -5.55
CA CYS A 664 -27.70 -25.58 -6.92
C CYS A 664 -26.72 -24.45 -7.28
N TRP A 665 -26.58 -23.44 -6.41
CA TRP A 665 -25.63 -22.34 -6.63
C TRP A 665 -24.18 -22.82 -6.65
N ARG A 666 -23.77 -23.72 -5.75
CA ARG A 666 -22.40 -24.25 -5.76
C ARG A 666 -22.12 -25.12 -6.98
N ALA A 667 -23.10 -25.91 -7.43
CA ALA A 667 -22.97 -26.65 -8.68
C ALA A 667 -22.79 -25.69 -9.87
N HIS A 668 -23.62 -24.65 -9.95
CA HIS A 668 -23.51 -23.56 -10.95
C HIS A 668 -22.12 -22.90 -10.94
N ARG A 669 -21.60 -22.58 -9.75
CA ARG A 669 -20.25 -22.02 -9.57
C ARG A 669 -19.17 -22.88 -10.23
N HIS A 670 -19.18 -24.18 -9.96
CA HIS A 670 -18.13 -25.07 -10.43
C HIS A 670 -18.28 -25.41 -11.92
N ILE A 671 -19.50 -25.50 -12.47
CA ILE A 671 -19.66 -25.61 -13.94
C ILE A 671 -19.15 -24.34 -14.63
N SER A 672 -19.43 -23.14 -14.09
CA SER A 672 -18.89 -21.88 -14.63
C SER A 672 -17.35 -21.91 -14.64
N SER A 673 -16.75 -22.38 -13.55
CA SER A 673 -15.29 -22.53 -13.44
C SER A 673 -14.72 -23.55 -14.46
N ILE A 674 -15.39 -24.69 -14.65
CA ILE A 674 -14.99 -25.70 -15.64
C ILE A 674 -15.09 -25.14 -17.06
N LEU A 675 -16.21 -24.50 -17.42
CA LEU A 675 -16.42 -23.92 -18.74
C LEU A 675 -15.40 -22.82 -19.03
N HIS A 676 -15.07 -21.99 -18.03
CA HIS A 676 -13.98 -21.02 -18.12
C HIS A 676 -12.63 -21.69 -18.39
N LEU A 677 -12.27 -22.75 -17.66
CA LEU A 677 -11.02 -23.49 -17.88
C LEU A 677 -10.96 -24.10 -19.28
N ILE A 678 -12.06 -24.71 -19.74
CA ILE A 678 -12.19 -25.28 -21.07
C ILE A 678 -11.97 -24.19 -22.14
N ALA A 679 -12.76 -23.12 -22.07
CA ALA A 679 -12.70 -22.02 -23.04
C ALA A 679 -11.32 -21.33 -23.07
N SER A 680 -10.69 -21.12 -21.92
CA SER A 680 -9.46 -20.34 -21.82
C SER A 680 -8.19 -21.13 -22.09
N ARG A 681 -8.15 -22.44 -21.76
CA ARG A 681 -6.92 -23.25 -21.78
C ARG A 681 -6.87 -24.35 -22.83
N VAL A 682 -8.02 -24.89 -23.26
CA VAL A 682 -8.03 -26.02 -24.22
C VAL A 682 -7.54 -25.54 -25.60
N PRO A 683 -6.66 -26.30 -26.29
CA PRO A 683 -6.12 -25.92 -27.59
C PRO A 683 -7.20 -25.81 -28.68
N TYR A 684 -7.26 -24.65 -29.34
CA TYR A 684 -8.07 -24.40 -30.53
C TYR A 684 -7.16 -24.29 -31.77
N PRO A 685 -7.51 -24.91 -32.91
CA PRO A 685 -8.72 -25.73 -33.16
C PRO A 685 -8.50 -27.23 -32.89
N GLU A 686 -7.34 -27.64 -32.36
CA GLU A 686 -6.94 -29.05 -32.33
C GLU A 686 -7.77 -29.92 -31.38
N MET A 687 -8.33 -29.33 -30.31
CA MET A 687 -9.10 -30.04 -29.28
C MET A 687 -10.47 -29.43 -28.99
N ILE A 688 -10.63 -28.13 -29.19
CA ILE A 688 -11.93 -27.47 -29.08
C ILE A 688 -12.27 -26.77 -30.39
N SER A 689 -13.50 -26.97 -30.84
CA SER A 689 -14.05 -26.41 -32.07
C SER A 689 -14.69 -25.05 -31.84
N ALA A 690 -14.93 -24.32 -32.93
CA ALA A 690 -15.65 -23.04 -32.86
C ALA A 690 -17.11 -23.22 -32.41
N VAL A 691 -17.73 -24.36 -32.72
CA VAL A 691 -19.09 -24.71 -32.29
C VAL A 691 -19.16 -24.87 -30.78
N GLU A 692 -18.19 -25.56 -30.18
CA GLU A 692 -18.13 -25.73 -28.72
C GLU A 692 -17.88 -24.40 -28.00
N LEU A 693 -16.99 -23.56 -28.55
CA LEU A 693 -16.79 -22.20 -28.02
C LEU A 693 -18.06 -21.35 -28.11
N HIS A 694 -18.85 -21.52 -29.18
CA HIS A 694 -20.14 -20.83 -29.33
C HIS A 694 -21.13 -21.29 -28.27
N HIS A 695 -21.29 -22.60 -28.05
CA HIS A 695 -22.17 -23.13 -27.00
C HIS A 695 -21.77 -22.69 -25.58
N ILE A 696 -20.46 -22.56 -25.31
CA ILE A 696 -19.99 -22.00 -24.02
C ILE A 696 -20.43 -20.52 -23.91
N GLY A 697 -20.33 -19.76 -25.00
CA GLY A 697 -20.84 -18.40 -25.08
C GLY A 697 -22.35 -18.31 -24.84
N ASP A 698 -23.13 -19.16 -25.51
CA ASP A 698 -24.59 -19.22 -25.35
C ASP A 698 -24.99 -19.51 -23.90
N TYR A 699 -24.29 -20.45 -23.24
CA TYR A 699 -24.47 -20.72 -21.82
C TYR A 699 -24.26 -19.46 -20.97
N TYR A 700 -23.15 -18.74 -21.17
CA TYR A 700 -22.88 -17.52 -20.40
C TYR A 700 -23.88 -16.40 -20.69
N CYS A 701 -24.24 -16.19 -21.96
CA CYS A 701 -25.26 -15.23 -22.35
C CYS A 701 -26.59 -15.51 -21.63
N LEU A 702 -27.02 -16.78 -21.61
CA LEU A 702 -28.22 -17.21 -20.87
C LEU A 702 -28.10 -16.89 -19.36
N GLN A 703 -26.95 -17.15 -18.75
CA GLN A 703 -26.76 -16.82 -17.33
C GLN A 703 -26.76 -15.31 -17.08
N LEU A 704 -26.21 -14.50 -17.98
CA LEU A 704 -26.16 -13.04 -17.85
C LEU A 704 -27.54 -12.38 -18.05
N THR A 705 -28.48 -13.04 -18.73
CA THR A 705 -29.83 -12.51 -18.95
C THR A 705 -30.85 -13.07 -17.95
N GLU A 706 -30.76 -14.35 -17.59
CA GLU A 706 -31.78 -15.05 -16.81
C GLU A 706 -31.42 -15.28 -15.33
N CYS A 707 -30.13 -15.39 -14.99
CA CYS A 707 -29.72 -15.70 -13.61
C CYS A 707 -30.06 -14.57 -12.64
N LYS A 708 -30.67 -14.92 -11.50
CA LYS A 708 -31.11 -13.98 -10.46
C LYS A 708 -30.31 -14.09 -9.17
N HIS A 709 -29.68 -15.25 -8.92
CA HIS A 709 -28.80 -15.42 -7.78
C HIS A 709 -27.47 -14.67 -8.01
N CYS A 710 -27.20 -13.63 -7.21
CA CYS A 710 -26.05 -12.73 -7.39
C CYS A 710 -24.71 -13.48 -7.48
N GLY A 711 -24.47 -14.44 -6.58
CA GLY A 711 -23.22 -15.20 -6.59
C GLY A 711 -23.08 -16.18 -7.76
N ALA A 712 -24.16 -16.55 -8.46
CA ALA A 712 -24.08 -17.36 -9.69
C ALA A 712 -23.81 -16.45 -10.89
N PHE A 713 -24.47 -15.29 -10.92
CA PHE A 713 -24.29 -14.26 -11.93
C PHE A 713 -22.85 -13.74 -11.97
N GLU A 714 -22.27 -13.37 -10.83
CA GLU A 714 -20.89 -12.84 -10.75
C GLU A 714 -19.85 -13.82 -11.34
N LEU A 715 -20.05 -15.12 -11.11
CA LEU A 715 -19.16 -16.16 -11.64
C LEU A 715 -19.37 -16.42 -13.14
N ALA A 716 -20.57 -16.19 -13.66
CA ALA A 716 -20.83 -16.22 -15.09
C ALA A 716 -20.16 -15.02 -15.78
N VAL A 717 -20.15 -13.84 -15.15
CA VAL A 717 -19.42 -12.66 -15.64
C VAL A 717 -17.92 -12.97 -15.78
N GLU A 718 -17.28 -13.47 -14.72
CA GLU A 718 -15.85 -13.83 -14.75
C GLU A 718 -15.54 -14.87 -15.85
N GLY A 719 -16.40 -15.88 -15.98
CA GLY A 719 -16.29 -16.90 -17.02
C GLY A 719 -16.39 -16.33 -18.44
N PHE A 720 -17.37 -15.46 -18.68
CA PHE A 720 -17.62 -14.80 -19.97
C PHE A 720 -16.50 -13.83 -20.34
N GLU A 721 -16.00 -13.02 -19.39
CA GLU A 721 -14.85 -12.13 -19.61
C GLU A 721 -13.61 -12.92 -20.06
N GLY A 722 -13.39 -14.09 -19.44
CA GLY A 722 -12.31 -15.01 -19.83
C GLY A 722 -12.48 -15.55 -21.26
N LEU A 723 -13.69 -15.95 -21.65
CA LEU A 723 -14.02 -16.40 -23.00
C LEU A 723 -13.78 -15.28 -24.03
N CYS A 724 -14.33 -14.09 -23.81
CA CYS A 724 -14.17 -12.93 -24.70
C CYS A 724 -12.70 -12.56 -24.87
N THR A 725 -11.95 -12.52 -23.76
CA THR A 725 -10.50 -12.28 -23.77
C THR A 725 -9.76 -13.27 -24.66
N ARG A 726 -10.12 -14.56 -24.56
CA ARG A 726 -9.53 -15.61 -25.39
C ARG A 726 -9.91 -15.48 -26.86
N LEU A 727 -11.18 -15.22 -27.17
CA LEU A 727 -11.66 -15.07 -28.55
C LEU A 727 -10.95 -13.89 -29.25
N TRP A 728 -10.79 -12.74 -28.59
CA TRP A 728 -10.03 -11.62 -29.15
C TRP A 728 -8.54 -11.93 -29.38
N MET A 729 -7.93 -12.78 -28.54
CA MET A 729 -6.55 -13.23 -28.78
C MET A 729 -6.47 -14.16 -30.01
N LEU A 730 -7.46 -15.05 -30.17
CA LEU A 730 -7.53 -15.95 -31.32
C LEU A 730 -7.82 -15.17 -32.61
N GLU A 731 -8.76 -14.23 -32.60
CA GLU A 731 -9.09 -13.38 -33.75
C GLU A 731 -7.85 -12.67 -34.30
N LYS A 732 -7.07 -12.00 -33.43
CA LYS A 732 -5.79 -11.37 -33.82
C LYS A 732 -4.76 -12.35 -34.40
N ALA A 733 -4.73 -13.58 -33.90
CA ALA A 733 -3.84 -14.61 -34.43
C ALA A 733 -4.34 -15.15 -35.79
N HIS A 734 -5.65 -15.19 -36.00
CA HIS A 734 -6.31 -15.76 -37.20
C HIS A 734 -6.52 -14.76 -38.34
N GLU A 735 -6.48 -13.44 -38.10
CA GLU A 735 -6.42 -12.40 -39.15
C GLU A 735 -5.24 -12.63 -40.13
N THR A 736 -4.19 -13.33 -39.70
CA THR A 736 -3.06 -13.73 -40.55
C THR A 736 -3.28 -15.02 -41.38
N ARG A 737 -4.37 -15.76 -41.13
CA ARG A 737 -4.63 -17.10 -41.71
C ARG A 737 -5.94 -17.24 -42.50
N GLY A 738 -6.87 -16.28 -42.42
CA GLY A 738 -7.98 -16.15 -43.38
C GLY A 738 -9.21 -17.04 -43.18
N ASP A 739 -9.45 -17.60 -42.00
CA ASP A 739 -10.67 -18.38 -41.67
C ASP A 739 -11.56 -17.63 -40.65
N SER A 740 -12.85 -17.45 -40.95
CA SER A 740 -13.81 -16.61 -40.21
C SER A 740 -14.86 -17.39 -39.40
N ALA A 741 -14.49 -18.52 -38.79
CA ALA A 741 -15.46 -19.41 -38.13
C ALA A 741 -15.62 -19.19 -36.60
N LEU A 742 -14.86 -18.29 -35.98
CA LEU A 742 -14.93 -18.05 -34.53
C LEU A 742 -16.13 -17.17 -34.14
N PRO A 743 -16.76 -17.41 -32.98
CA PRO A 743 -17.81 -16.54 -32.47
C PRO A 743 -17.27 -15.13 -32.15
N SER A 744 -18.07 -14.11 -32.45
CA SER A 744 -17.73 -12.69 -32.24
C SER A 744 -18.29 -12.21 -30.89
N PRO A 745 -17.42 -11.84 -29.92
CA PRO A 745 -17.86 -11.22 -28.67
C PRO A 745 -18.69 -9.95 -28.87
N THR A 746 -18.45 -9.22 -29.96
CA THR A 746 -19.21 -7.99 -30.31
C THR A 746 -20.67 -8.31 -30.58
N ASN A 747 -20.96 -9.43 -31.27
CA ASN A 747 -22.33 -9.82 -31.58
C ASN A 747 -23.10 -10.18 -30.31
N TRP A 748 -22.50 -10.94 -29.40
CA TRP A 748 -23.12 -11.25 -28.11
C TRP A 748 -23.40 -9.99 -27.27
N LEU A 749 -22.51 -8.99 -27.32
CA LEU A 749 -22.74 -7.72 -26.65
C LEU A 749 -23.94 -6.99 -27.24
N ASP A 750 -24.06 -6.94 -28.57
CA ASP A 750 -25.19 -6.34 -29.26
C ASP A 750 -26.50 -7.06 -28.89
N ASP A 751 -26.50 -8.40 -28.86
CA ASP A 751 -27.64 -9.23 -28.48
C ASP A 751 -28.06 -9.00 -27.01
N ILE A 752 -27.11 -8.97 -26.08
CA ILE A 752 -27.38 -8.71 -24.66
C ILE A 752 -27.92 -7.28 -24.47
N VAL A 753 -27.35 -6.30 -25.16
CA VAL A 753 -27.81 -4.90 -25.11
C VAL A 753 -29.22 -4.78 -25.69
N ALA A 754 -29.53 -5.49 -26.78
CA ALA A 754 -30.88 -5.54 -27.34
C ALA A 754 -31.88 -6.19 -26.37
N ALA A 755 -31.50 -7.31 -25.72
CA ALA A 755 -32.31 -7.97 -24.71
C ALA A 755 -32.60 -7.06 -23.50
N ILE A 756 -31.60 -6.32 -23.00
CA ILE A 756 -31.77 -5.38 -21.87
C ILE A 756 -32.67 -4.19 -22.25
N LYS A 757 -32.61 -3.73 -23.50
CA LYS A 757 -33.46 -2.63 -24.00
C LYS A 757 -34.91 -3.06 -24.27
N GLY A 758 -35.20 -4.37 -24.25
CA GLY A 758 -36.50 -4.91 -24.65
C GLY A 758 -36.71 -4.96 -26.17
N ASP A 759 -35.62 -4.85 -26.94
CA ASP A 759 -35.62 -4.85 -28.41
C ASP A 759 -35.47 -6.28 -28.99
N ALA A 760 -35.21 -7.29 -28.16
CA ALA A 760 -35.23 -8.69 -28.56
C ALA A 760 -36.69 -9.17 -28.67
N GLY A 761 -37.20 -9.25 -29.90
CA GLY A 761 -38.60 -9.50 -30.22
C GLY A 761 -39.13 -10.90 -29.90
N GLU A 762 -40.46 -10.97 -29.97
CA GLU A 762 -41.30 -12.18 -30.08
C GLU A 762 -40.76 -13.25 -31.04
#